data_AF-U2PBZ1-F1
#
_entry.id   AF-U2PBZ1-F1
#
_cell.length_a   1.000
_cell.length_b   1.000
_cell.length_c   1.000
_cell.angle_alpha   90.00
_cell.angle_beta   90.00
_cell.angle_gamma   90.00
#
_symmetry.space_group_name_H-M   'P 1'
#
loop_
_entity.id
_entity.type
_entity.pdbx_description
1 polymer ?
#
loop_
_entity_poly.entity_id
_entity_poly.type
_entity_poly.pdbx_seq_one_letter_code
_entity_poly.pdbx_strand_id
1 'polypeptide(L)'
;MNKKKYEKELEILAEELRDGKLIVFVGAGVSMNSKLPSWNELIRDYAEKLGMIKEDEYRSFNAEETLDIPEIYYDKFGKIKYYEILEKRFSDRKYLPNLIHKSLKKMDLNYIITTNYDKLIEEEFKNKNIYDIITKDNELPYSKTNKAIIKMHGDLKNRNVVLKKSDYDNYEKNFPLISTFIKGLFTSNTILFIGYSLNDVNVKDIMSWINEILKDDFRKVYLIDFQENNILLEEKYKKNKLVNRISLDIVNNREETLNTFLEKLIEKKDKILKNESFNIYKNLNYLSEYSLKKIKKGSQVLIENDDMRILKITGDFEDIQKYERIFYKSRVKKITKRIGKKTEDSYSLFDDKKISDKDREIKNNLDELIKIENKFCDTINNYNYSEFKILAENYITNNENQEINKLIIVYGYMFFKNFKKAEEIIKIIIKEDELKNVTKERIIWNYFIKNIIIEKLRINEKSLEDDESLEDDESLEDKYYKYFRIQNQLYEEIFNYSTLRNLKNEMQKFFDKIRDEKKSSYLGISPLMKVIFLAKDLFYFCSLNGLYDKYFSNSDYLETIKKYVEILFIAYTNKIEEENSIFSGKNELSKFEYFDIYMMMELEYKNLNRLLFDYNINEINCEEKVKNKIIDMFENILKWRENLQKENLAQNETKNSIEKVLLVISRLNLKEEQFDRILNIILEYNDNHIFFENTSSIVINFRNILRSYSQYLNKNFFERIFTNIFKIKNLNEYLVNDITYYFFEKNIEKIEKTKIVQVIDNLNLKIKSYFLRIVKEDYFNELKEDVLNILKDKFDLEVYNNLLFQKYITPDEKYEDCILKILDDTFKNEDILKSSYDNPIIISLFNLLLGNFVTKKFLNKLKKYKNTFFLAYIEKKQQNILWEYVLNQDNFDFSKFTNKELKFFTKYGIKELLKKENKNLSRLVKEYVDSKLPKENVVKAYFEHINENNVENK
;
A
#
# COMPACT_ATOMS: atom_id res chain seq x y z
N MET A 1 12.35 -9.25 49.69
CA MET A 1 11.74 -10.45 49.07
C MET A 1 12.84 -11.29 48.44
N ASN A 2 13.01 -12.53 48.90
CA ASN A 2 13.97 -13.49 48.33
C ASN A 2 13.54 -13.87 46.90
N LYS A 3 14.22 -13.33 45.87
CA LYS A 3 13.84 -13.47 44.44
C LYS A 3 13.74 -14.92 43.94
N LYS A 4 14.30 -15.92 44.64
CA LYS A 4 14.49 -17.29 44.14
C LYS A 4 13.43 -18.33 44.58
N LYS A 5 12.48 -18.03 45.46
CA LYS A 5 11.67 -19.06 46.16
C LYS A 5 10.59 -19.76 45.31
N TYR A 6 10.06 -19.11 44.26
CA TYR A 6 8.98 -19.63 43.40
C TYR A 6 9.11 -19.20 41.92
N GLU A 7 10.33 -18.89 41.48
CA GLU A 7 10.57 -18.28 40.16
C GLU A 7 10.24 -19.20 38.99
N LYS A 8 10.43 -20.53 39.16
CA LYS A 8 10.10 -21.54 38.15
C LYS A 8 8.60 -21.74 38.02
N GLU A 9 7.88 -21.77 39.14
CA GLU A 9 6.42 -21.87 39.17
C GLU A 9 5.79 -20.64 38.52
N LEU A 10 6.33 -19.45 38.80
CA LEU A 10 5.91 -18.21 38.15
C LEU A 10 6.13 -18.25 36.63
N GLU A 11 7.22 -18.85 36.17
CA GLU A 11 7.54 -19.01 34.74
C GLU A 11 6.56 -19.98 34.05
N ILE A 12 6.34 -21.16 34.63
CA ILE A 12 5.37 -22.15 34.12
C ILE A 12 3.96 -21.54 34.07
N LEU A 13 3.51 -20.87 35.13
CA LEU A 13 2.20 -20.23 35.16
C LEU A 13 2.09 -19.11 34.09
N ALA A 14 3.18 -18.38 33.82
CA ALA A 14 3.18 -17.33 32.80
C ALA A 14 3.06 -17.91 31.39
N GLU A 15 3.72 -19.04 31.11
CA GLU A 15 3.62 -19.78 29.85
C GLU A 15 2.21 -20.35 29.65
N GLU A 16 1.63 -20.96 30.68
CA GLU A 16 0.27 -21.48 30.62
C GLU A 16 -0.77 -20.36 30.46
N LEU A 17 -0.52 -19.19 31.07
CA LEU A 17 -1.35 -17.99 30.85
C LEU A 17 -1.24 -17.46 29.42
N ARG A 18 -0.03 -17.41 28.85
CA ARG A 18 0.21 -17.06 27.43
C ARG A 18 -0.55 -18.00 26.50
N ASP A 19 -0.53 -19.30 26.77
CA ASP A 19 -1.15 -20.33 25.91
C ASP A 19 -2.68 -20.42 26.04
N GLY A 20 -3.28 -19.59 26.90
CA GLY A 20 -4.71 -19.66 27.23
C GLY A 20 -5.09 -20.94 27.97
N LYS A 21 -4.12 -21.60 28.62
CA LYS A 21 -4.29 -22.86 29.35
C LYS A 21 -4.38 -22.68 30.87
N LEU A 22 -4.03 -21.51 31.40
CA LEU A 22 -4.22 -21.20 32.81
C LEU A 22 -5.68 -20.88 33.12
N ILE A 23 -6.22 -21.52 34.16
CA ILE A 23 -7.51 -21.20 34.77
C ILE A 23 -7.27 -20.75 36.20
N VAL A 24 -7.91 -19.65 36.60
CA VAL A 24 -7.86 -19.19 37.99
C VAL A 24 -9.15 -19.58 38.70
N PHE A 25 -8.99 -20.30 39.80
CA PHE A 25 -10.08 -20.72 40.67
C PHE A 25 -10.12 -19.80 41.90
N VAL A 26 -11.20 -19.04 42.04
CA VAL A 26 -11.33 -17.96 43.02
C VAL A 26 -12.24 -18.38 44.17
N GLY A 27 -11.70 -18.33 45.40
CA GLY A 27 -12.43 -18.61 46.63
C GLY A 27 -12.90 -17.40 47.42
N ALA A 28 -13.63 -17.67 48.51
CA ALA A 28 -14.23 -16.65 49.36
C ALA A 28 -13.18 -15.73 50.02
N GLY A 29 -11.94 -16.22 50.20
CA GLY A 29 -10.83 -15.43 50.74
C GLY A 29 -10.46 -14.22 49.88
N VAL A 30 -10.78 -14.22 48.59
CA VAL A 30 -10.63 -13.02 47.73
C VAL A 30 -11.73 -12.01 48.05
N SER A 31 -12.98 -12.46 48.18
CA SER A 31 -14.15 -11.62 48.49
C SER A 31 -14.11 -11.04 49.90
N MET A 32 -13.44 -11.70 50.86
CA MET A 32 -13.22 -11.18 52.22
C MET A 32 -12.50 -9.83 52.25
N ASN A 33 -11.59 -9.56 51.30
CA ASN A 33 -10.92 -8.26 51.20
C ASN A 33 -11.91 -7.13 50.80
N SER A 34 -13.06 -7.49 50.24
CA SER A 34 -14.19 -6.60 49.96
C SER A 34 -15.21 -6.57 51.12
N LYS A 35 -14.86 -7.08 52.30
CA LYS A 35 -15.70 -7.20 53.50
C LYS A 35 -16.87 -8.20 53.37
N LEU A 36 -16.84 -9.11 52.41
CA LEU A 36 -17.79 -10.22 52.37
C LEU A 36 -17.44 -11.31 53.39
N PRO A 37 -18.41 -12.14 53.82
CA PRO A 37 -18.14 -13.17 54.81
C PRO A 37 -17.15 -14.23 54.34
N SER A 38 -16.43 -14.82 55.29
CA SER A 38 -15.88 -16.16 55.12
C SER A 38 -17.00 -17.22 55.17
N TRP A 39 -16.69 -18.45 54.72
CA TRP A 39 -17.65 -19.56 54.82
C TRP A 39 -18.13 -19.79 56.26
N ASN A 40 -17.21 -19.81 57.23
CA ASN A 40 -17.55 -19.99 58.65
C ASN A 40 -18.43 -18.86 59.21
N GLU A 41 -18.22 -17.62 58.75
CA GLU A 41 -19.08 -16.50 59.15
C GLU A 41 -20.49 -16.63 58.57
N LEU A 42 -20.63 -17.17 57.36
CA LEU A 42 -21.96 -17.46 56.81
C LEU A 42 -22.66 -18.59 57.58
N ILE A 43 -21.96 -19.67 57.94
CA ILE A 43 -22.54 -20.77 58.75
C ILE A 43 -22.95 -20.28 60.13
N ARG A 44 -22.18 -19.37 60.73
CA ARG A 44 -22.54 -18.70 61.99
C ARG A 44 -23.90 -18.02 61.89
N ASP A 45 -24.18 -17.28 60.81
CA ASP A 45 -25.45 -16.57 60.65
C ASP A 45 -26.65 -17.55 60.75
N TYR A 46 -26.50 -18.78 60.25
CA TYR A 46 -27.51 -19.84 60.41
C TYR A 46 -27.55 -20.44 61.83
N ALA A 47 -26.39 -20.72 62.41
CA ALA A 47 -26.28 -21.29 63.77
C ALA A 47 -26.88 -20.36 64.84
N GLU A 48 -26.63 -19.05 64.73
CA GLU A 48 -27.22 -18.02 65.60
C GLU A 48 -28.75 -17.98 65.46
N LYS A 49 -29.27 -18.05 64.23
CA LYS A 49 -30.72 -18.09 63.99
C LYS A 49 -31.37 -19.40 64.43
N LEU A 50 -30.60 -20.49 64.54
CA LEU A 50 -31.04 -21.73 65.19
C LEU A 50 -31.03 -21.67 66.72
N GLY A 51 -30.35 -20.68 67.31
CA GLY A 51 -30.08 -20.60 68.74
C GLY A 51 -29.01 -21.59 69.23
N MET A 52 -28.16 -22.09 68.33
CA MET A 52 -27.08 -23.04 68.66
C MET A 52 -25.85 -22.36 69.29
N ILE A 53 -25.67 -21.07 69.02
CA ILE A 53 -24.61 -20.23 69.56
C ILE A 53 -25.19 -18.85 69.90
N LYS A 54 -24.55 -18.13 70.82
CA LYS A 54 -24.89 -16.73 71.12
C LYS A 54 -24.25 -15.79 70.08
N GLU A 55 -24.86 -14.61 69.89
CA GLU A 55 -24.44 -13.58 68.92
C GLU A 55 -22.94 -13.20 69.06
N ASP A 56 -22.39 -13.19 70.28
CA ASP A 56 -20.99 -12.83 70.55
C ASP A 56 -20.04 -14.04 70.73
N GLU A 57 -20.52 -15.28 70.61
CA GLU A 57 -19.73 -16.48 70.94
C GLU A 57 -18.86 -16.91 69.75
N TYR A 58 -17.53 -16.70 69.78
CA TYR A 58 -16.61 -17.13 68.72
C TYR A 58 -16.36 -18.66 68.71
N ARG A 59 -16.92 -19.36 67.72
CA ARG A 59 -16.76 -20.80 67.48
C ARG A 59 -16.46 -21.05 66.01
N SER A 60 -15.50 -21.94 65.72
CA SER A 60 -15.28 -22.48 64.37
C SER A 60 -16.07 -23.78 64.22
N PHE A 61 -16.67 -23.99 63.06
CA PHE A 61 -17.39 -25.20 62.73
C PHE A 61 -16.47 -26.21 62.04
N ASN A 62 -16.67 -27.49 62.34
CA ASN A 62 -16.01 -28.57 61.61
C ASN A 62 -16.70 -28.83 60.26
N ALA A 63 -16.11 -29.68 59.41
CA ALA A 63 -16.61 -29.90 58.05
C ALA A 63 -18.05 -30.45 57.99
N GLU A 64 -18.44 -31.30 58.94
CA GLU A 64 -19.78 -31.87 59.01
C GLU A 64 -20.80 -30.80 59.45
N GLU A 65 -20.47 -30.04 60.50
CA GLU A 65 -21.29 -28.93 60.98
C GLU A 65 -21.52 -27.85 59.91
N THR A 66 -20.51 -27.58 59.07
CA THR A 66 -20.66 -26.57 57.99
C THR A 66 -21.69 -26.93 56.93
N LEU A 67 -22.07 -28.21 56.82
CA LEU A 67 -23.09 -28.68 55.88
C LEU A 67 -24.42 -28.97 56.57
N ASP A 68 -24.38 -29.52 57.78
CA ASP A 68 -25.58 -29.88 58.56
C ASP A 68 -26.31 -28.66 59.10
N ILE A 69 -25.61 -27.60 59.55
CA ILE A 69 -26.26 -26.41 60.14
C ILE A 69 -27.21 -25.72 59.14
N PRO A 70 -26.80 -25.43 57.90
CA PRO A 70 -27.72 -24.92 56.89
C PRO A 70 -28.86 -25.89 56.53
N GLU A 71 -28.63 -27.21 56.58
CA GLU A 71 -29.67 -28.24 56.34
C GLU A 71 -30.74 -28.20 57.45
N ILE A 72 -30.32 -28.24 58.72
CA ILE A 72 -31.21 -28.16 59.89
C ILE A 72 -32.05 -26.88 59.83
N TYR A 73 -31.44 -25.73 59.46
CA TYR A 73 -32.18 -24.48 59.29
C TYR A 73 -33.20 -24.54 58.16
N TYR A 74 -32.82 -25.12 57.01
CA TYR A 74 -33.70 -25.29 55.87
C TYR A 74 -34.90 -26.18 56.21
N ASP A 75 -34.67 -27.30 56.90
CA ASP A 75 -35.73 -28.24 57.31
C ASP A 75 -36.68 -27.62 58.34
N LYS A 76 -36.14 -26.85 59.28
CA LYS A 76 -36.91 -26.24 60.37
C LYS A 76 -37.75 -25.03 59.91
N PHE A 77 -37.21 -24.19 59.03
CA PHE A 77 -37.81 -22.89 58.69
C PHE A 77 -38.16 -22.71 57.20
N GLY A 78 -37.82 -23.68 56.36
CA GLY A 78 -38.13 -23.70 54.95
C GLY A 78 -37.25 -22.79 54.07
N LYS A 79 -37.40 -22.98 52.75
CA LYS A 79 -36.59 -22.32 51.71
C LYS A 79 -36.60 -20.78 51.78
N ILE A 80 -37.74 -20.16 52.09
CA ILE A 80 -37.85 -18.69 52.10
C ILE A 80 -36.95 -18.10 53.18
N LYS A 81 -37.06 -18.58 54.43
CA LYS A 81 -36.24 -18.09 55.54
C LYS A 81 -34.76 -18.39 55.37
N TYR A 82 -34.43 -19.50 54.72
CA TYR A 82 -33.06 -19.85 54.37
C TYR A 82 -32.45 -18.79 53.42
N TYR A 83 -33.14 -18.47 52.33
CA TYR A 83 -32.66 -17.47 51.37
C TYR A 83 -32.69 -16.04 51.93
N GLU A 84 -33.56 -15.70 52.87
CA GLU A 84 -33.53 -14.40 53.56
C GLU A 84 -32.17 -14.14 54.25
N ILE A 85 -31.55 -15.16 54.89
CA ILE A 85 -30.23 -15.03 55.51
C ILE A 85 -29.16 -14.70 54.45
N LEU A 86 -29.17 -15.44 53.33
CA LEU A 86 -28.25 -15.22 52.22
C LEU A 86 -28.44 -13.84 51.58
N GLU A 87 -29.69 -13.49 51.22
CA GLU A 87 -30.00 -12.21 50.60
C GLU A 87 -29.57 -11.06 51.51
N LYS A 88 -29.84 -11.15 52.82
CA LYS A 88 -29.39 -10.19 53.83
C LYS A 88 -27.87 -10.06 53.84
N ARG A 89 -27.14 -11.17 54.00
CA ARG A 89 -25.68 -11.14 54.14
C ARG A 89 -24.96 -10.55 52.92
N PHE A 90 -25.45 -10.85 51.72
CA PHE A 90 -24.83 -10.47 50.46
C PHE A 90 -25.41 -9.19 49.82
N SER A 91 -26.56 -8.68 50.29
CA SER A 91 -27.24 -7.50 49.69
C SER A 91 -27.47 -6.32 50.64
N ASP A 92 -27.26 -6.47 51.96
CA ASP A 92 -27.49 -5.39 52.96
C ASP A 92 -26.60 -4.16 52.75
N ARG A 93 -25.51 -4.29 52.01
CA ARG A 93 -24.63 -3.17 51.66
C ARG A 93 -24.03 -3.35 50.27
N LYS A 94 -23.62 -2.23 49.68
CA LYS A 94 -22.89 -2.24 48.41
C LYS A 94 -21.45 -2.69 48.63
N TYR A 95 -21.11 -3.85 48.10
CA TYR A 95 -19.74 -4.36 48.05
C TYR A 95 -19.05 -3.88 46.77
N LEU A 96 -17.73 -3.67 46.82
CA LEU A 96 -16.95 -3.20 45.67
C LEU A 96 -15.82 -4.19 45.35
N PRO A 97 -15.50 -4.40 44.06
CA PRO A 97 -14.35 -5.21 43.66
C PRO A 97 -13.02 -4.65 44.21
N ASN A 98 -12.17 -5.53 44.71
CA ASN A 98 -10.86 -5.19 45.27
C ASN A 98 -9.72 -5.33 44.22
N LEU A 99 -8.46 -5.15 44.62
CA LEU A 99 -7.32 -5.14 43.69
C LEU A 99 -7.16 -6.47 42.94
N ILE A 100 -7.44 -7.60 43.60
CA ILE A 100 -7.31 -8.93 42.99
C ILE A 100 -8.29 -9.09 41.82
N HIS A 101 -9.52 -8.60 41.96
CA HIS A 101 -10.52 -8.61 40.87
C HIS A 101 -10.03 -7.84 39.65
N LYS A 102 -9.35 -6.70 39.87
CA LYS A 102 -8.76 -5.90 38.79
C LYS A 102 -7.61 -6.64 38.11
N SER A 103 -6.76 -7.35 38.86
CA SER A 103 -5.70 -8.17 38.26
C SER A 103 -6.27 -9.33 37.45
N LEU A 104 -7.31 -10.03 37.93
CA LEU A 104 -7.98 -11.10 37.17
C LEU A 104 -8.43 -10.62 35.78
N LYS A 105 -8.98 -9.41 35.70
CA LYS A 105 -9.37 -8.78 34.43
C LYS A 105 -8.20 -8.47 33.51
N LYS A 106 -7.04 -8.10 34.04
CA LYS A 106 -5.83 -7.86 33.25
C LYS A 106 -5.17 -9.14 32.75
N MET A 107 -5.35 -10.27 33.44
CA MET A 107 -4.75 -11.55 33.05
C MET A 107 -5.28 -12.06 31.71
N ASP A 108 -6.52 -11.70 31.34
CA ASP A 108 -7.20 -12.10 30.10
C ASP A 108 -7.38 -13.63 29.96
N LEU A 109 -7.86 -14.26 31.03
CA LEU A 109 -8.05 -15.72 31.14
C LEU A 109 -9.19 -16.22 30.24
N ASN A 110 -9.11 -17.45 29.73
CA ASN A 110 -10.26 -18.05 29.06
C ASN A 110 -11.37 -18.41 30.06
N TYR A 111 -11.02 -19.07 31.16
CA TYR A 111 -12.01 -19.45 32.17
C TYR A 111 -11.59 -18.97 33.55
N ILE A 112 -12.56 -18.45 34.29
CA ILE A 112 -12.47 -18.18 35.73
C ILE A 112 -13.53 -19.05 36.40
N ILE A 113 -13.12 -19.85 37.37
CA ILE A 113 -14.04 -20.71 38.13
C ILE A 113 -14.15 -20.16 39.56
N THR A 114 -15.34 -20.14 40.12
CA THR A 114 -15.54 -19.72 41.52
C THR A 114 -16.66 -20.50 42.20
N THR A 115 -16.52 -20.70 43.51
CA THR A 115 -17.60 -21.18 44.40
C THR A 115 -18.32 -20.04 45.11
N ASN A 116 -17.94 -18.79 44.84
CA ASN A 116 -18.52 -17.62 45.51
C ASN A 116 -19.88 -17.25 44.90
N TYR A 117 -20.82 -16.82 45.75
CA TYR A 117 -22.15 -16.40 45.31
C TYR A 117 -22.24 -14.93 44.95
N ASP A 118 -21.31 -14.11 45.46
CA ASP A 118 -21.24 -12.67 45.21
C ASP A 118 -20.99 -12.34 43.73
N LYS A 119 -21.17 -11.08 43.35
CA LYS A 119 -21.08 -10.61 41.96
C LYS A 119 -19.82 -9.81 41.67
N LEU A 120 -18.79 -9.87 42.52
CA LEU A 120 -17.67 -8.93 42.45
C LEU A 120 -16.77 -9.14 41.22
N ILE A 121 -16.60 -10.38 40.78
CA ILE A 121 -15.88 -10.68 39.53
C ILE A 121 -16.69 -10.14 38.35
N GLU A 122 -17.98 -10.44 38.30
CA GLU A 122 -18.87 -9.99 37.24
C GLU A 122 -18.91 -8.45 37.16
N GLU A 123 -18.96 -7.77 38.31
CA GLU A 123 -18.99 -6.32 38.41
C GLU A 123 -17.75 -5.63 37.87
N GLU A 124 -16.55 -6.17 38.13
CA GLU A 124 -15.32 -5.63 37.56
C GLU A 124 -15.29 -5.82 36.02
N PHE A 125 -15.95 -6.85 35.49
CA PHE A 125 -15.92 -7.20 34.07
C PHE A 125 -17.05 -6.56 33.23
N LYS A 126 -18.04 -5.89 33.85
CA LYS A 126 -19.24 -5.30 33.22
C LYS A 126 -18.99 -4.39 32.00
N ASN A 127 -17.84 -3.71 31.92
CA ASN A 127 -17.59 -2.69 30.88
C ASN A 127 -17.19 -3.25 29.50
N LYS A 128 -17.15 -4.58 29.28
CA LYS A 128 -16.66 -5.14 27.99
C LYS A 128 -17.50 -6.22 27.30
N ASN A 129 -18.56 -6.82 27.88
CA ASN A 129 -19.31 -7.94 27.25
C ASN A 129 -18.42 -9.09 26.69
N ILE A 130 -17.20 -9.28 27.24
CA ILE A 130 -16.23 -10.27 26.74
C ILE A 130 -16.39 -11.65 27.39
N TYR A 131 -16.96 -11.72 28.60
CA TYR A 131 -17.11 -12.96 29.35
C TYR A 131 -18.59 -13.33 29.52
N ASP A 132 -18.90 -14.58 29.22
CA ASP A 132 -20.19 -15.18 29.54
C ASP A 132 -20.22 -15.57 31.03
N ILE A 133 -21.36 -15.34 31.70
CA ILE A 133 -21.54 -15.70 33.12
C ILE A 133 -22.39 -16.96 33.16
N ILE A 134 -21.82 -18.04 33.71
CA ILE A 134 -22.44 -19.36 33.75
C ILE A 134 -22.72 -19.72 35.20
N THR A 135 -24.00 -19.76 35.55
CA THR A 135 -24.51 -19.99 36.92
C THR A 135 -25.37 -21.24 37.02
N LYS A 136 -25.81 -21.79 35.89
CA LYS A 136 -26.64 -23.00 35.78
C LYS A 136 -26.41 -23.69 34.43
N ASP A 137 -26.74 -24.97 34.37
CA ASP A 137 -26.43 -25.84 33.22
C ASP A 137 -26.98 -25.36 31.88
N ASN A 138 -28.20 -24.82 31.84
CA ASN A 138 -28.82 -24.39 30.59
C ASN A 138 -28.22 -23.10 30.00
N GLU A 139 -27.28 -22.44 30.70
CA GLU A 139 -26.54 -21.29 30.18
C GLU A 139 -25.32 -21.71 29.35
N LEU A 140 -24.76 -22.90 29.58
CA LEU A 140 -23.58 -23.40 28.85
C LEU A 140 -23.75 -23.40 27.32
N PRO A 141 -24.87 -23.89 26.73
CA PRO A 141 -25.04 -23.92 25.28
C PRO A 141 -25.17 -22.54 24.62
N TYR A 142 -25.48 -21.50 25.41
CA TYR A 142 -25.65 -20.13 24.91
C TYR A 142 -24.39 -19.27 25.06
N SER A 143 -23.29 -19.85 25.56
CA SER A 143 -21.98 -19.18 25.63
C SER A 143 -21.56 -18.79 24.21
N LYS A 144 -21.43 -17.49 23.95
CA LYS A 144 -21.08 -16.94 22.62
C LYS A 144 -19.58 -16.77 22.45
N THR A 145 -18.84 -16.85 23.54
CA THR A 145 -17.41 -16.64 23.59
C THR A 145 -16.71 -17.87 24.15
N ASN A 146 -15.42 -18.02 23.85
CA ASN A 146 -14.55 -18.98 24.52
C ASN A 146 -14.03 -18.44 25.87
N LYS A 147 -14.76 -17.47 26.47
CA LYS A 147 -14.40 -16.80 27.72
C LYS A 147 -15.56 -16.80 28.71
N ALA A 148 -15.41 -17.47 29.85
CA ALA A 148 -16.51 -17.57 30.82
C ALA A 148 -16.10 -17.47 32.29
N ILE A 149 -16.99 -16.90 33.10
CA ILE A 149 -16.97 -16.95 34.57
C ILE A 149 -17.97 -18.04 34.98
N ILE A 150 -17.46 -19.15 35.51
CA ILE A 150 -18.24 -20.33 35.89
C ILE A 150 -18.43 -20.33 37.40
N LYS A 151 -19.67 -20.15 37.85
CA LYS A 151 -20.05 -20.22 39.25
C LYS A 151 -20.49 -21.63 39.58
N MET A 152 -19.52 -22.43 40.01
CA MET A 152 -19.69 -23.86 40.26
C MET A 152 -20.83 -24.15 41.25
N HIS A 153 -21.00 -23.29 42.26
CA HIS A 153 -22.02 -23.47 43.31
C HIS A 153 -23.27 -22.59 43.12
N GLY A 154 -23.53 -22.18 41.88
CA GLY A 154 -24.68 -21.38 41.53
C GLY A 154 -24.60 -19.93 42.03
N ASP A 155 -25.75 -19.27 42.08
CA ASP A 155 -25.84 -17.89 42.52
C ASP A 155 -27.16 -17.56 43.25
N LEU A 156 -27.18 -16.39 43.90
CA LEU A 156 -28.35 -15.94 44.65
C LEU A 156 -29.53 -15.59 43.74
N LYS A 157 -29.28 -15.14 42.50
CA LYS A 157 -30.34 -14.71 41.57
C LYS A 157 -31.19 -15.89 41.13
N ASN A 158 -30.57 -17.02 40.82
CA ASN A 158 -31.27 -18.23 40.37
C ASN A 158 -31.73 -19.12 41.54
N ARG A 159 -31.35 -18.79 42.80
CA ARG A 159 -31.70 -19.56 44.00
C ARG A 159 -31.33 -21.05 43.86
N ASN A 160 -30.15 -21.29 43.32
CA ASN A 160 -29.54 -22.61 43.11
C ASN A 160 -28.20 -22.73 43.86
N VAL A 161 -28.07 -22.04 45.00
CA VAL A 161 -26.87 -22.05 45.82
C VAL A 161 -26.60 -23.46 46.37
N VAL A 162 -25.34 -23.93 46.27
CA VAL A 162 -24.87 -25.16 46.90
C VAL A 162 -24.23 -24.81 48.24
N LEU A 163 -24.93 -25.07 49.35
CA LEU A 163 -24.47 -24.73 50.70
C LEU A 163 -24.87 -25.75 51.77
N LYS A 164 -26.10 -26.29 51.71
CA LYS A 164 -26.54 -27.32 52.68
C LYS A 164 -26.16 -28.73 52.20
N LYS A 165 -26.16 -29.71 53.11
CA LYS A 165 -25.71 -31.08 52.83
C LYS A 165 -26.40 -31.71 51.62
N SER A 166 -27.72 -31.60 51.53
CA SER A 166 -28.47 -32.18 50.41
C SER A 166 -28.16 -31.51 49.07
N ASP A 167 -27.63 -30.28 49.04
CA ASP A 167 -27.16 -29.65 47.80
C ASP A 167 -25.85 -30.29 47.31
N TYR A 168 -24.93 -30.60 48.22
CA TYR A 168 -23.66 -31.29 47.92
C TYR A 168 -23.91 -32.74 47.50
N ASP A 169 -24.75 -33.47 48.24
CA ASP A 169 -25.09 -34.88 47.93
C ASP A 169 -25.74 -35.02 46.55
N ASN A 170 -26.48 -34.00 46.10
CA ASN A 170 -27.14 -33.97 44.79
C ASN A 170 -26.41 -33.11 43.75
N TYR A 171 -25.15 -32.71 43.99
CA TYR A 171 -24.44 -31.76 43.12
C TYR A 171 -24.37 -32.23 41.65
N GLU A 172 -23.94 -33.48 41.41
CA GLU A 172 -23.86 -34.06 40.06
C GLU A 172 -25.23 -34.18 39.37
N LYS A 173 -26.32 -34.26 40.13
CA LYS A 173 -27.68 -34.31 39.60
C LYS A 173 -28.24 -32.92 39.30
N ASN A 174 -27.87 -31.92 40.10
CA ASN A 174 -28.35 -30.54 39.98
C ASN A 174 -27.52 -29.71 38.97
N PHE A 175 -26.24 -30.05 38.80
CA PHE A 175 -25.28 -29.39 37.91
C PHE A 175 -24.49 -30.38 37.01
N PRO A 176 -25.15 -31.36 36.35
CA PRO A 176 -24.46 -32.37 35.54
C PRO A 176 -23.58 -31.78 34.43
N LEU A 177 -24.04 -30.73 33.73
CA LEU A 177 -23.29 -30.15 32.61
C LEU A 177 -22.12 -29.28 33.11
N ILE A 178 -22.34 -28.43 34.11
CA ILE A 178 -21.27 -27.63 34.72
C ILE A 178 -20.21 -28.54 35.35
N SER A 179 -20.61 -29.58 36.07
CA SER A 179 -19.67 -30.56 36.65
C SER A 179 -18.83 -31.23 35.56
N THR A 180 -19.47 -31.75 34.50
CA THR A 180 -18.79 -32.38 33.37
C THR A 180 -17.82 -31.42 32.68
N PHE A 181 -18.24 -30.17 32.47
CA PHE A 181 -17.41 -29.15 31.85
C PHE A 181 -16.18 -28.82 32.70
N ILE A 182 -16.36 -28.62 34.01
CA ILE A 182 -15.25 -28.37 34.94
C ILE A 182 -14.28 -29.57 34.96
N LYS A 183 -14.77 -30.81 34.92
CA LYS A 183 -13.90 -32.01 34.80
C LYS A 183 -13.04 -31.97 33.53
N GLY A 184 -13.63 -31.57 32.39
CA GLY A 184 -12.90 -31.39 31.14
C GLY A 184 -11.84 -30.29 31.20
N LEU A 185 -12.16 -29.17 31.87
CA LEU A 185 -11.21 -28.08 32.10
C LEU A 185 -10.04 -28.53 32.98
N PHE A 186 -10.29 -29.20 34.11
CA PHE A 186 -9.23 -29.72 34.98
C PHE A 186 -8.34 -30.75 34.28
N THR A 187 -8.86 -31.45 33.27
CA THR A 187 -8.08 -32.41 32.45
C THR A 187 -7.11 -31.72 31.48
N SER A 188 -7.52 -30.58 30.89
CA SER A 188 -6.79 -29.95 29.77
C SER A 188 -6.05 -28.66 30.14
N ASN A 189 -6.26 -28.14 31.35
CA ASN A 189 -5.76 -26.85 31.81
C ASN A 189 -4.94 -26.94 33.11
N THR A 190 -4.10 -25.94 33.34
CA THR A 190 -3.42 -25.73 34.61
C THR A 190 -4.32 -24.90 35.53
N ILE A 191 -4.56 -25.36 36.76
CA ILE A 191 -5.45 -24.68 37.71
C ILE A 191 -4.64 -23.93 38.75
N LEU A 192 -4.94 -22.64 38.97
CA LEU A 192 -4.38 -21.81 40.04
C LEU A 192 -5.47 -21.39 41.01
N PHE A 193 -5.45 -21.94 42.22
CA PHE A 193 -6.34 -21.59 43.32
C PHE A 193 -5.84 -20.34 44.06
N ILE A 194 -6.72 -19.34 44.20
CA ILE A 194 -6.47 -18.12 44.98
C ILE A 194 -7.58 -17.85 45.99
N GLY A 195 -7.21 -17.45 47.21
CA GLY A 195 -8.17 -17.20 48.31
C GLY A 195 -9.05 -18.42 48.64
N TYR A 196 -8.53 -19.63 48.41
CA TYR A 196 -9.27 -20.88 48.51
C TYR A 196 -8.60 -21.82 49.54
N SER A 197 -9.40 -22.54 50.33
CA SER A 197 -8.88 -23.41 51.40
C SER A 197 -8.73 -24.88 50.99
N LEU A 198 -9.20 -25.26 49.79
CA LEU A 198 -9.32 -26.64 49.32
C LEU A 198 -10.11 -27.55 50.27
N ASN A 199 -11.04 -26.99 51.06
CA ASN A 199 -11.88 -27.80 51.96
C ASN A 199 -13.17 -28.32 51.32
N ASP A 200 -13.56 -27.74 50.19
CA ASP A 200 -14.78 -28.07 49.46
C ASP A 200 -14.81 -29.52 48.97
N VAL A 201 -15.94 -30.20 49.16
CA VAL A 201 -16.13 -31.62 48.84
C VAL A 201 -16.16 -31.84 47.33
N ASN A 202 -16.96 -31.06 46.59
CA ASN A 202 -17.12 -31.23 45.14
C ASN A 202 -15.80 -31.04 44.40
N VAL A 203 -15.00 -30.04 44.77
CA VAL A 203 -13.69 -29.81 44.14
C VAL A 203 -12.70 -30.94 44.44
N LYS A 204 -12.70 -31.49 45.66
CA LYS A 204 -11.85 -32.64 46.00
C LYS A 204 -12.25 -33.88 45.22
N ASP A 205 -13.54 -34.13 45.08
CA ASP A 205 -14.06 -35.30 44.36
C ASP A 205 -13.71 -35.22 42.88
N ILE A 206 -13.89 -34.05 42.26
CA ILE A 206 -13.44 -33.80 40.88
C ILE A 206 -11.94 -34.07 40.73
N MET A 207 -11.11 -33.52 41.63
CA MET A 207 -9.67 -33.72 41.56
C MET A 207 -9.25 -35.17 41.77
N SER A 208 -9.85 -35.88 42.73
CA SER A 208 -9.57 -37.30 43.00
C SER A 208 -9.94 -38.16 41.80
N TRP A 209 -11.15 -37.94 41.26
CA TRP A 209 -11.68 -38.68 40.12
C TRP A 209 -10.77 -38.55 38.89
N ILE A 210 -10.34 -37.33 38.55
CA ILE A 210 -9.44 -37.13 37.39
C ILE A 210 -8.07 -37.75 37.67
N ASN A 211 -7.53 -37.59 38.88
CA ASN A 211 -6.23 -38.15 39.24
C ASN A 211 -6.24 -39.69 39.22
N GLU A 212 -7.34 -40.34 39.60
CA GLU A 212 -7.48 -41.80 39.50
C GLU A 212 -7.41 -42.30 38.05
N ILE A 213 -7.94 -41.51 37.11
CA ILE A 213 -7.95 -41.83 35.68
C ILE A 213 -6.59 -41.53 35.04
N LEU A 214 -6.06 -40.33 35.22
CA LEU A 214 -4.86 -39.84 34.51
C LEU A 214 -3.54 -40.18 35.22
N LYS A 215 -3.57 -40.45 36.52
CA LYS A 215 -2.40 -40.77 37.33
C LYS A 215 -1.28 -39.73 37.14
N ASP A 216 -0.15 -40.14 36.57
CA ASP A 216 1.04 -39.29 36.38
C ASP A 216 0.84 -38.21 35.30
N ASP A 217 -0.11 -38.40 34.38
CA ASP A 217 -0.45 -37.43 33.33
C ASP A 217 -1.40 -36.32 33.83
N PHE A 218 -1.79 -36.34 35.11
CA PHE A 218 -2.61 -35.29 35.70
C PHE A 218 -1.87 -33.95 35.69
N ARG A 219 -2.48 -32.95 35.03
CA ARG A 219 -1.95 -31.59 34.99
C ARG A 219 -1.80 -31.03 36.40
N LYS A 220 -0.70 -30.30 36.61
CA LYS A 220 -0.38 -29.76 37.94
C LYS A 220 -1.39 -28.70 38.35
N VAL A 221 -1.80 -28.78 39.61
CA VAL A 221 -2.65 -27.81 40.28
C VAL A 221 -1.81 -26.98 41.24
N TYR A 222 -2.00 -25.66 41.24
CA TYR A 222 -1.28 -24.73 42.10
C TYR A 222 -2.23 -24.08 43.10
N LEU A 223 -1.77 -23.91 44.33
CA LEU A 223 -2.48 -23.17 45.38
C LEU A 223 -1.59 -22.05 45.91
N ILE A 224 -2.11 -20.82 45.90
CA ILE A 224 -1.47 -19.72 46.64
C ILE A 224 -1.84 -19.80 48.11
N ASP A 225 -0.81 -19.84 48.95
CA ASP A 225 -0.93 -19.85 50.40
C ASP A 225 -0.05 -18.74 51.01
N PHE A 226 -0.32 -18.36 52.25
CA PHE A 226 0.49 -17.35 52.96
C PHE A 226 1.21 -18.04 54.13
N GLN A 227 2.53 -17.85 54.26
CA GLN A 227 3.26 -18.48 55.37
C GLN A 227 2.82 -17.90 56.71
N GLU A 228 2.14 -18.71 57.51
CA GLU A 228 2.11 -18.60 58.96
C GLU A 228 3.01 -19.71 59.51
N ASN A 229 4.00 -19.37 60.33
CA ASN A 229 4.96 -20.34 60.91
C ASN A 229 4.22 -21.38 61.77
N ASN A 230 3.73 -22.45 61.16
CA ASN A 230 2.98 -23.50 61.85
C ASN A 230 3.41 -24.89 61.35
N ILE A 231 4.26 -25.52 62.16
CA ILE A 231 4.93 -26.80 61.90
C ILE A 231 3.93 -27.95 61.67
N LEU A 232 2.75 -27.89 62.30
CA LEU A 232 1.68 -28.90 62.13
C LEU A 232 0.99 -28.82 60.76
N LEU A 233 0.93 -27.62 60.17
CA LEU A 233 0.41 -27.43 58.82
C LEU A 233 1.38 -28.01 57.78
N GLU A 234 2.69 -27.83 57.96
CA GLU A 234 3.72 -28.39 57.07
C GLU A 234 3.69 -29.94 56.99
N GLU A 235 3.46 -30.64 58.10
CA GLU A 235 3.32 -32.11 58.10
C GLU A 235 2.03 -32.60 57.43
N LYS A 236 0.91 -31.89 57.63
CA LYS A 236 -0.36 -32.17 56.95
C LYS A 236 -0.25 -31.92 55.44
N TYR A 237 0.56 -30.94 55.03
CA TYR A 237 0.78 -30.59 53.62
C TYR A 237 1.68 -31.56 52.86
N LYS A 238 2.63 -32.24 53.52
CA LYS A 238 3.45 -33.30 52.90
C LYS A 238 2.64 -34.50 52.40
N LYS A 239 1.41 -34.72 52.89
CA LYS A 239 0.55 -35.84 52.49
C LYS A 239 -0.22 -35.62 51.17
N ASN A 240 -0.37 -34.38 50.70
CA ASN A 240 -1.26 -34.07 49.57
C ASN A 240 -0.47 -33.84 48.26
N LYS A 241 -0.05 -34.93 47.59
CA LYS A 241 0.85 -34.90 46.41
C LYS A 241 0.26 -34.25 45.14
N LEU A 242 -1.04 -33.97 45.10
CA LEU A 242 -1.74 -33.48 43.90
C LEU A 242 -1.68 -31.96 43.72
N VAL A 243 -1.30 -31.22 44.77
CA VAL A 243 -1.34 -29.75 44.78
C VAL A 243 0.03 -29.18 45.08
N ASN A 244 0.55 -28.37 44.15
CA ASN A 244 1.75 -27.57 44.33
C ASN A 244 1.41 -26.27 45.07
N ARG A 245 1.95 -26.10 46.27
CA ARG A 245 1.70 -24.88 47.07
C ARG A 245 2.77 -23.83 46.79
N ILE A 246 2.33 -22.62 46.45
CA ILE A 246 3.18 -21.43 46.33
C ILE A 246 2.93 -20.58 47.58
N SER A 247 3.83 -20.67 48.54
CA SER A 247 3.73 -19.91 49.78
C SER A 247 4.34 -18.52 49.62
N LEU A 248 3.52 -17.49 49.77
CA LEU A 248 3.92 -16.09 49.68
C LEU A 248 4.23 -15.51 51.06
N ASP A 249 5.34 -14.76 51.14
CA ASP A 249 5.70 -14.00 52.33
C ASP A 249 4.85 -12.71 52.35
N ILE A 250 4.09 -12.46 53.42
CA ILE A 250 3.24 -11.27 53.54
C ILE A 250 4.12 -10.02 53.64
N VAL A 251 4.01 -9.12 52.67
CA VAL A 251 4.82 -7.88 52.62
C VAL A 251 4.10 -6.71 53.30
N ASN A 252 2.76 -6.67 53.26
CA ASN A 252 1.92 -5.65 53.91
C ASN A 252 0.64 -6.29 54.46
N ASN A 253 -0.25 -6.69 53.55
CA ASN A 253 -1.44 -7.47 53.82
C ASN A 253 -1.59 -8.57 52.76
N ARG A 254 -2.54 -9.49 52.97
CA ARG A 254 -2.78 -10.63 52.07
C ARG A 254 -3.23 -10.18 50.67
N GLU A 255 -4.06 -9.14 50.57
CA GLU A 255 -4.56 -8.60 49.30
C GLU A 255 -3.42 -8.06 48.43
N GLU A 256 -2.60 -7.14 48.95
CA GLU A 256 -1.49 -6.52 48.23
C GLU A 256 -0.42 -7.54 47.83
N THR A 257 -0.17 -8.53 48.70
CA THR A 257 0.81 -9.59 48.43
C THR A 257 0.36 -10.46 47.26
N LEU A 258 -0.91 -10.88 47.23
CA LEU A 258 -1.48 -11.65 46.12
C LEU A 258 -1.57 -10.82 44.84
N ASN A 259 -2.02 -9.56 44.92
CA ASN A 259 -2.04 -8.64 43.79
C ASN A 259 -0.65 -8.49 43.17
N THR A 260 0.39 -8.33 43.99
CA THR A 260 1.78 -8.23 43.53
C THR A 260 2.24 -9.51 42.82
N PHE A 261 1.82 -10.68 43.28
CA PHE A 261 2.11 -11.94 42.60
C PHE A 261 1.42 -12.02 41.23
N LEU A 262 0.14 -11.67 41.13
CA LEU A 262 -0.61 -11.69 39.87
C LEU A 262 -0.07 -10.66 38.86
N GLU A 263 0.31 -9.46 39.31
CA GLU A 263 0.93 -8.46 38.42
C GLU A 263 2.29 -8.93 37.91
N LYS A 264 3.12 -9.60 38.74
CA LYS A 264 4.38 -10.23 38.28
C LYS A 264 4.14 -11.32 37.25
N LEU A 265 3.07 -12.11 37.42
CA LEU A 265 2.69 -13.15 36.47
C LEU A 265 2.31 -12.55 35.11
N ILE A 266 1.52 -11.46 35.11
CA ILE A 266 1.17 -10.69 33.90
C ILE A 266 2.43 -10.10 33.25
N GLU A 267 3.30 -9.46 34.03
CA GLU A 267 4.56 -8.88 33.52
C GLU A 267 5.44 -9.93 32.85
N LYS A 268 5.54 -11.12 33.45
CA LYS A 268 6.34 -12.21 32.88
C LYS A 268 5.72 -12.80 31.61
N LYS A 269 4.38 -12.96 31.56
CA LYS A 269 3.65 -13.29 30.33
C LYS A 269 3.95 -12.27 29.22
N ASP A 270 3.84 -10.98 29.52
CA ASP A 270 4.08 -9.91 28.56
C ASP A 270 5.55 -9.86 28.09
N LYS A 271 6.50 -10.24 28.96
CA LYS A 271 7.91 -10.39 28.58
C LYS A 271 8.13 -11.56 27.63
N ILE A 272 7.49 -12.71 27.87
CA ILE A 272 7.52 -13.87 26.96
C ILE A 272 6.94 -13.47 25.60
N LEU A 273 5.77 -12.84 25.58
CA LEU A 273 5.13 -12.35 24.35
C LEU A 273 5.98 -11.34 23.59
N LYS A 274 6.64 -10.39 24.27
CA LYS A 274 7.56 -9.45 23.63
C LYS A 274 8.73 -10.15 22.97
N ASN A 275 9.33 -11.14 23.64
CA ASN A 275 10.44 -11.91 23.09
C ASN A 275 10.03 -12.71 21.83
N GLU A 276 8.80 -13.20 21.77
CA GLU A 276 8.24 -13.94 20.63
C GLU A 276 7.77 -13.01 19.50
N SER A 277 7.26 -11.81 19.81
CA SER A 277 6.68 -10.87 18.83
C SER A 277 7.62 -10.40 17.71
N PHE A 278 8.94 -10.55 17.89
CA PHE A 278 9.94 -10.16 16.90
C PHE A 278 10.53 -11.33 16.10
N ASN A 279 10.07 -12.56 16.35
CA ASN A 279 10.61 -13.73 15.65
C ASN A 279 10.29 -13.72 14.16
N ILE A 280 9.12 -13.20 13.74
CA ILE A 280 8.83 -13.01 12.31
C ILE A 280 9.92 -12.20 11.61
N TYR A 281 10.35 -11.08 12.19
CA TYR A 281 11.31 -10.20 11.55
C TYR A 281 12.68 -10.84 11.39
N LYS A 282 13.04 -11.85 12.20
CA LYS A 282 14.28 -12.62 12.00
C LYS A 282 14.25 -13.48 10.74
N ASN A 283 13.05 -13.83 10.26
CA ASN A 283 12.85 -14.79 9.18
C ASN A 283 12.52 -14.12 7.84
N LEU A 284 12.35 -12.79 7.81
CA LEU A 284 12.25 -12.02 6.58
C LEU A 284 13.61 -11.97 5.86
N ASN A 285 13.63 -11.48 4.61
CA ASN A 285 14.87 -11.26 3.87
C ASN A 285 15.30 -9.79 3.90
N TYR A 286 14.40 -8.87 4.22
CA TYR A 286 14.74 -7.45 4.36
C TYR A 286 13.84 -6.74 5.38
N LEU A 287 14.42 -5.91 6.24
CA LEU A 287 13.70 -5.09 7.22
C LEU A 287 13.75 -3.61 6.84
N SER A 288 12.57 -3.01 6.74
CA SER A 288 12.45 -1.56 6.62
C SER A 288 12.92 -0.84 7.88
N GLU A 289 13.21 0.46 7.80
CA GLU A 289 13.50 1.27 8.99
C GLU A 289 12.36 1.18 10.02
N TYR A 290 11.11 1.11 9.55
CA TYR A 290 9.96 0.93 10.42
C TYR A 290 9.99 -0.41 11.16
N SER A 291 10.30 -1.51 10.46
CA SER A 291 10.45 -2.83 11.06
C SER A 291 11.62 -2.87 12.06
N LEU A 292 12.73 -2.17 11.78
CA LEU A 292 13.85 -2.03 12.71
C LEU A 292 13.45 -1.26 13.99
N LYS A 293 12.66 -0.18 13.85
CA LYS A 293 12.10 0.58 14.98
C LYS A 293 11.19 -0.27 15.88
N LYS A 294 10.53 -1.28 15.31
CA LYS A 294 9.74 -2.25 16.09
C LYS A 294 10.65 -3.12 16.94
N ILE A 295 11.70 -3.70 16.36
CA ILE A 295 12.69 -4.53 17.08
C ILE A 295 13.38 -3.71 18.19
N LYS A 296 13.86 -2.50 17.87
CA LYS A 296 14.48 -1.59 18.83
C LYS A 296 13.88 -0.20 18.71
N LYS A 297 13.01 0.12 19.67
CA LYS A 297 12.41 1.46 19.79
C LYS A 297 13.50 2.54 19.88
N GLY A 298 13.27 3.66 19.19
CA GLY A 298 14.21 4.78 19.15
C GLY A 298 15.45 4.52 18.29
N SER A 299 15.45 3.47 17.47
CA SER A 299 16.45 3.29 16.42
C SER A 299 16.18 4.21 15.22
N GLN A 300 17.24 4.56 14.50
CA GLN A 300 17.20 5.36 13.29
C GLN A 300 18.16 4.76 12.28
N VAL A 301 17.79 4.81 11.00
CA VAL A 301 18.66 4.40 9.92
C VAL A 301 19.31 5.64 9.32
N LEU A 302 20.63 5.60 9.22
CA LEU A 302 21.41 6.51 8.39
C LEU A 302 21.86 5.75 7.16
N ILE A 303 21.90 6.40 6.01
CA ILE A 303 22.38 5.80 4.77
C ILE A 303 23.66 6.51 4.35
N GLU A 304 24.69 5.72 4.08
CA GLU A 304 25.96 6.14 3.49
C GLU A 304 25.96 5.88 1.98
N ASN A 305 27.09 6.11 1.31
CA ASN A 305 27.26 5.83 -0.11
C ASN A 305 26.84 4.39 -0.46
N ASP A 306 26.35 4.19 -1.69
CA ASP A 306 25.92 2.88 -2.23
C ASP A 306 24.76 2.19 -1.45
N ASP A 307 23.83 2.98 -0.89
CA ASP A 307 22.64 2.49 -0.17
C ASP A 307 22.95 1.64 1.08
N MET A 308 24.15 1.81 1.63
CA MET A 308 24.63 1.12 2.83
C MET A 308 23.99 1.73 4.09
N ARG A 309 23.40 0.90 4.96
CA ARG A 309 22.67 1.36 6.15
C ARG A 309 23.51 1.27 7.41
N ILE A 310 23.46 2.32 8.22
CA ILE A 310 23.94 2.37 9.59
C ILE A 310 22.74 2.44 10.52
N LEU A 311 22.60 1.45 11.40
CA LEU A 311 21.55 1.44 12.41
C LEU A 311 22.05 2.16 13.66
N LYS A 312 21.52 3.34 13.92
CA LYS A 312 21.77 4.08 15.15
C LYS A 312 20.76 3.66 16.21
N ILE A 313 21.23 3.20 17.36
CA ILE A 313 20.40 2.73 18.47
C ILE A 313 20.57 3.61 19.72
N THR A 314 19.53 3.65 20.54
CA THR A 314 19.53 4.31 21.86
C THR A 314 19.51 3.27 22.98
N GLY A 315 20.44 3.41 23.93
CA GLY A 315 20.62 2.45 25.03
C GLY A 315 21.21 1.10 24.59
N ASP A 316 21.17 0.10 25.48
CA ASP A 316 21.67 -1.25 25.21
C ASP A 316 20.70 -2.06 24.34
N PHE A 317 21.23 -2.92 23.47
CA PHE A 317 20.47 -3.87 22.67
C PHE A 317 20.79 -5.29 23.17
N GLU A 318 19.92 -5.82 24.04
CA GLU A 318 20.03 -7.21 24.51
C GLU A 318 19.88 -8.17 23.32
N ASP A 319 20.76 -9.17 23.24
CA ASP A 319 20.74 -10.22 22.22
C ASP A 319 20.88 -9.76 20.75
N ILE A 320 21.65 -8.69 20.48
CA ILE A 320 21.87 -8.17 19.11
C ILE A 320 22.34 -9.25 18.12
N GLN A 321 23.12 -10.22 18.58
CA GLN A 321 23.60 -11.38 17.82
C GLN A 321 22.46 -12.21 17.21
N LYS A 322 21.27 -12.25 17.85
CA LYS A 322 20.09 -12.94 17.30
C LYS A 322 19.55 -12.30 16.03
N TYR A 323 19.89 -11.04 15.77
CA TYR A 323 19.40 -10.26 14.63
C TYR A 323 20.50 -9.89 13.63
N GLU A 324 21.75 -10.27 13.89
CA GLU A 324 22.91 -9.88 13.08
C GLU A 324 22.78 -10.33 11.61
N ARG A 325 22.31 -11.57 11.37
CA ARG A 325 22.05 -12.06 10.01
C ARG A 325 21.00 -11.24 9.27
N ILE A 326 19.87 -10.95 9.89
CA ILE A 326 18.80 -10.19 9.24
C ILE A 326 19.18 -8.72 9.04
N PHE A 327 19.90 -8.11 9.98
CA PHE A 327 20.42 -6.76 9.81
C PHE A 327 21.35 -6.69 8.60
N TYR A 328 22.24 -7.67 8.44
CA TYR A 328 23.14 -7.75 7.30
C TYR A 328 22.39 -7.93 5.97
N LYS A 329 21.43 -8.87 5.90
CA LYS A 329 20.52 -9.01 4.74
C LYS A 329 19.76 -7.72 4.44
N SER A 330 19.40 -6.96 5.48
CA SER A 330 18.74 -5.66 5.39
C SER A 330 19.69 -4.52 5.02
N ARG A 331 20.89 -4.82 4.50
CA ARG A 331 21.95 -3.86 4.12
C ARG A 331 22.48 -3.01 5.29
N VAL A 332 22.19 -3.39 6.54
CA VAL A 332 22.80 -2.77 7.71
C VAL A 332 24.19 -3.36 7.88
N LYS A 333 25.22 -2.52 7.83
CA LYS A 333 26.62 -2.97 7.89
C LYS A 333 27.30 -2.55 9.19
N LYS A 334 26.77 -1.50 9.82
CA LYS A 334 27.27 -0.97 11.08
C LYS A 334 26.12 -0.59 11.99
N ILE A 335 26.29 -0.83 13.28
CA ILE A 335 25.38 -0.40 14.32
C ILE A 335 26.13 0.57 15.22
N THR A 336 25.55 1.75 15.47
CA THR A 336 26.15 2.76 16.33
C THR A 336 25.28 3.00 17.54
N LYS A 337 25.88 3.01 18.73
CA LYS A 337 25.21 3.25 20.00
C LYS A 337 25.53 4.66 20.47
N ARG A 338 24.49 5.47 20.69
CA ARG A 338 24.65 6.80 21.29
C ARG A 338 24.70 6.70 22.81
N ILE A 339 25.81 7.10 23.42
CA ILE A 339 25.97 7.24 24.88
C ILE A 339 26.06 8.73 25.24
N GLY A 340 25.03 9.26 25.91
CA GLY A 340 24.99 10.66 26.33
C GLY A 340 25.14 11.67 25.18
N LYS A 341 25.96 12.71 25.37
CA LYS A 341 26.16 13.80 24.39
C LYS A 341 27.36 13.63 23.45
N LYS A 342 28.31 12.72 23.69
CA LYS A 342 29.61 12.72 22.98
C LYS A 342 30.24 11.36 22.62
N THR A 343 29.71 10.20 23.01
CA THR A 343 30.34 8.91 22.66
C THR A 343 29.43 8.05 21.76
N GLU A 344 29.94 7.69 20.57
CA GLU A 344 29.38 6.67 19.68
C GLU A 344 30.24 5.41 19.78
N ASP A 345 29.73 4.37 20.45
CA ASP A 345 30.32 3.02 20.34
C ASP A 345 29.83 2.41 19.02
N SER A 346 30.75 1.88 18.21
CA SER A 346 30.39 1.24 16.94
C SER A 346 30.58 -0.26 16.98
N TYR A 347 29.54 -0.98 16.57
CA TYR A 347 29.54 -2.41 16.33
C TYR A 347 29.47 -2.64 14.81
N SER A 348 30.55 -3.12 14.22
CA SER A 348 30.53 -3.64 12.85
C SER A 348 29.95 -5.06 12.86
N LEU A 349 28.91 -5.27 12.05
CA LEU A 349 28.33 -6.60 11.86
C LEU A 349 29.38 -7.45 11.12
N PHE A 350 29.72 -8.62 11.69
CA PHE A 350 30.77 -9.51 11.15
C PHE A 350 32.12 -8.78 10.89
N ASP A 351 32.76 -8.25 11.94
CA ASP A 351 34.03 -7.48 11.92
C ASP A 351 35.30 -8.30 11.59
N ASP A 352 35.87 -8.12 10.40
CA ASP A 352 36.98 -8.92 9.83
C ASP A 352 38.21 -9.11 10.74
N LYS A 353 38.43 -8.22 11.72
CA LYS A 353 39.60 -8.25 12.62
C LYS A 353 39.44 -9.17 13.84
N LYS A 354 38.25 -9.69 14.15
CA LYS A 354 37.97 -10.48 15.38
C LYS A 354 36.97 -11.64 15.23
N ILE A 355 36.60 -12.06 14.02
CA ILE A 355 35.59 -13.14 13.85
C ILE A 355 36.18 -14.54 13.82
N SER A 356 35.36 -15.52 14.21
CA SER A 356 35.62 -16.95 14.00
C SER A 356 35.59 -17.30 12.51
N ASP A 357 36.28 -18.36 12.08
CA ASP A 357 36.27 -18.80 10.67
C ASP A 357 34.85 -19.09 10.17
N LYS A 358 33.98 -19.58 11.06
CA LYS A 358 32.56 -19.86 10.79
C LYS A 358 31.77 -18.58 10.44
N ASP A 359 32.05 -17.48 11.12
CA ASP A 359 31.32 -16.23 10.87
C ASP A 359 31.78 -15.53 9.59
N ARG A 360 33.06 -15.71 9.20
CA ARG A 360 33.56 -15.28 7.88
C ARG A 360 32.86 -16.02 6.75
N GLU A 361 32.68 -17.33 6.89
CA GLU A 361 31.94 -18.15 5.92
C GLU A 361 30.48 -17.67 5.80
N ILE A 362 29.80 -17.42 6.92
CA ILE A 362 28.44 -16.87 6.94
C ILE A 362 28.38 -15.52 6.21
N LYS A 363 29.31 -14.61 6.49
CA LYS A 363 29.37 -13.29 5.83
C LYS A 363 29.57 -13.42 4.32
N ASN A 364 30.51 -14.25 3.88
CA ASN A 364 30.77 -14.47 2.45
C ASN A 364 29.54 -15.02 1.73
N ASN A 365 28.86 -16.00 2.33
CA ASN A 365 27.61 -16.54 1.81
C ASN A 365 26.53 -15.45 1.71
N LEU A 366 26.37 -14.61 2.74
CA LEU A 366 25.43 -13.49 2.71
C LEU A 366 25.77 -12.44 1.65
N ASP A 367 27.04 -12.12 1.43
CA ASP A 367 27.47 -11.18 0.39
C ASP A 367 27.20 -11.74 -1.02
N GLU A 368 27.39 -13.04 -1.23
CA GLU A 368 26.98 -13.70 -2.49
C GLU A 368 25.48 -13.65 -2.70
N LEU A 369 24.68 -13.92 -1.65
CA LEU A 369 23.22 -13.82 -1.72
C LEU A 369 22.76 -12.39 -2.07
N ILE A 370 23.32 -11.37 -1.42
CA ILE A 370 22.99 -9.96 -1.70
C ILE A 370 23.36 -9.60 -3.16
N LYS A 371 24.48 -10.10 -3.68
CA LYS A 371 24.86 -9.89 -5.09
C LYS A 371 23.82 -10.50 -6.04
N ILE A 372 23.33 -11.70 -5.74
CA ILE A 372 22.28 -12.36 -6.54
C ILE A 372 20.96 -11.59 -6.46
N GLU A 373 20.54 -11.19 -5.26
CA GLU A 373 19.33 -10.39 -5.02
C GLU A 373 19.38 -9.04 -5.75
N ASN A 374 20.54 -8.37 -5.76
CA ASN A 374 20.71 -7.12 -6.49
C ASN A 374 20.60 -7.34 -8.01
N LYS A 375 21.13 -8.44 -8.57
CA LYS A 375 20.93 -8.77 -10.00
C LYS A 375 19.45 -8.93 -10.35
N PHE A 376 18.68 -9.63 -9.51
CA PHE A 376 17.23 -9.75 -9.70
C PHE A 376 16.55 -8.38 -9.61
N CYS A 377 16.88 -7.56 -8.61
CA CYS A 377 16.35 -6.20 -8.50
C CYS A 377 16.67 -5.36 -9.75
N ASP A 378 17.88 -5.48 -10.29
CA ASP A 378 18.29 -4.77 -11.51
C ASP A 378 17.47 -5.22 -12.71
N THR A 379 17.25 -6.53 -12.90
CA THR A 379 16.39 -7.00 -14.02
C THR A 379 14.95 -6.47 -13.91
N ILE A 380 14.40 -6.39 -12.69
CA ILE A 380 13.06 -5.84 -12.43
C ILE A 380 13.04 -4.33 -12.73
N ASN A 381 13.98 -3.57 -12.18
CA ASN A 381 14.05 -2.12 -12.34
C ASN A 381 14.26 -1.69 -13.80
N ASN A 382 14.99 -2.50 -14.58
CA ASN A 382 15.21 -2.27 -16.00
C ASN A 382 14.15 -2.91 -16.91
N TYR A 383 13.08 -3.51 -16.36
CA TYR A 383 12.03 -4.24 -17.10
C TYR A 383 12.58 -5.37 -18.01
N ASN A 384 13.74 -5.94 -17.68
CA ASN A 384 14.41 -6.96 -18.49
C ASN A 384 13.88 -8.37 -18.18
N TYR A 385 12.70 -8.71 -18.73
CA TYR A 385 12.06 -10.01 -18.52
C TYR A 385 12.92 -11.19 -19.00
N SER A 386 13.62 -11.04 -20.13
CA SER A 386 14.43 -12.11 -20.72
C SER A 386 15.56 -12.52 -19.79
N GLU A 387 16.33 -11.56 -19.27
CA GLU A 387 17.40 -11.83 -18.31
C GLU A 387 16.85 -12.32 -16.98
N PHE A 388 15.76 -11.72 -16.48
CA PHE A 388 15.07 -12.17 -15.27
C PHE A 388 14.70 -13.66 -15.37
N LYS A 389 14.10 -14.07 -16.50
CA LYS A 389 13.68 -15.46 -16.74
C LYS A 389 14.86 -16.43 -16.74
N ILE A 390 15.95 -16.08 -17.42
CA ILE A 390 17.18 -16.90 -17.44
C ILE A 390 17.76 -17.04 -16.03
N LEU A 391 17.84 -15.95 -15.27
CA LEU A 391 18.31 -15.98 -13.89
C LEU A 391 17.40 -16.86 -13.02
N ALA A 392 16.08 -16.67 -13.10
CA ALA A 392 15.10 -17.44 -12.35
C ALA A 392 15.21 -18.94 -12.64
N GLU A 393 15.27 -19.34 -13.91
CA GLU A 393 15.38 -20.74 -14.33
C GLU A 393 16.67 -21.37 -13.80
N ASN A 394 17.81 -20.70 -13.95
CA ASN A 394 19.11 -21.18 -13.45
C ASN A 394 19.10 -21.44 -11.94
N TYR A 395 18.49 -20.54 -11.17
CA TYR A 395 18.46 -20.64 -9.71
C TYR A 395 17.39 -21.58 -9.17
N ILE A 396 16.35 -21.87 -9.94
CA ILE A 396 15.35 -22.90 -9.59
C ILE A 396 15.88 -24.30 -9.89
N THR A 397 16.62 -24.52 -10.99
CA THR A 397 17.02 -25.85 -11.45
C THR A 397 18.36 -26.35 -10.91
N ASN A 398 19.37 -25.48 -10.76
CA ASN A 398 20.77 -25.93 -10.57
C ASN A 398 21.28 -25.90 -9.11
N ASN A 399 20.47 -25.48 -8.14
CA ASN A 399 20.98 -25.15 -6.80
C ASN A 399 20.23 -25.83 -5.65
N GLU A 400 20.33 -27.16 -5.54
CA GLU A 400 19.86 -27.90 -4.36
C GLU A 400 20.57 -27.48 -3.05
N ASN A 401 21.74 -26.80 -3.14
CA ASN A 401 22.60 -26.48 -1.99
C ASN A 401 22.81 -24.98 -1.66
N GLN A 402 22.27 -24.01 -2.43
CA GLN A 402 22.39 -22.58 -2.09
C GLN A 402 21.07 -22.02 -1.52
N GLU A 403 21.12 -21.38 -0.34
CA GLU A 403 19.99 -20.70 0.33
C GLU A 403 19.56 -19.41 -0.40
N ILE A 404 19.16 -19.51 -1.66
CA ILE A 404 18.72 -18.36 -2.44
C ILE A 404 17.35 -17.89 -1.95
N ASN A 405 17.19 -16.57 -1.90
CA ASN A 405 15.89 -15.95 -1.63
C ASN A 405 14.95 -16.16 -2.82
N LYS A 406 14.20 -17.26 -2.84
CA LYS A 406 13.21 -17.55 -3.90
C LYS A 406 12.03 -16.56 -3.92
N LEU A 407 11.80 -15.77 -2.87
CA LEU A 407 10.70 -14.80 -2.84
C LEU A 407 10.90 -13.63 -3.81
N ILE A 408 12.15 -13.23 -4.11
CA ILE A 408 12.40 -12.22 -5.16
C ILE A 408 12.02 -12.73 -6.55
N ILE A 409 12.14 -14.03 -6.78
CA ILE A 409 11.72 -14.68 -8.03
C ILE A 409 10.19 -14.67 -8.14
N VAL A 410 9.50 -15.01 -7.04
CA VAL A 410 8.03 -14.88 -6.95
C VAL A 410 7.60 -13.45 -7.24
N TYR A 411 8.19 -12.46 -6.57
CA TYR A 411 7.90 -11.04 -6.80
C TYR A 411 8.14 -10.61 -8.25
N GLY A 412 9.26 -11.04 -8.85
CA GLY A 412 9.60 -10.70 -10.23
C GLY A 412 8.62 -11.29 -11.25
N TYR A 413 8.18 -12.55 -11.09
CA TYR A 413 7.13 -13.10 -11.96
C TYR A 413 5.79 -12.38 -11.78
N MET A 414 5.42 -11.97 -10.55
CA MET A 414 4.23 -11.13 -10.32
C MET A 414 4.37 -9.74 -10.97
N PHE A 415 5.57 -9.16 -10.96
CA PHE A 415 5.89 -7.91 -11.64
C PHE A 415 5.71 -8.03 -13.16
N PHE A 416 6.26 -9.09 -13.75
CA PHE A 416 6.14 -9.41 -15.17
C PHE A 416 4.81 -10.11 -15.54
N LYS A 417 3.81 -10.07 -14.65
CA LYS A 417 2.43 -10.56 -14.85
C LYS A 417 2.28 -12.07 -15.10
N ASN A 418 3.30 -12.86 -14.78
CA ASN A 418 3.25 -14.32 -14.88
C ASN A 418 2.86 -14.94 -13.52
N PHE A 419 1.60 -14.76 -13.12
CA PHE A 419 1.10 -15.20 -11.81
C PHE A 419 1.07 -16.72 -11.65
N LYS A 420 0.81 -17.46 -12.73
CA LYS A 420 0.84 -18.93 -12.69
C LYS A 420 2.23 -19.43 -12.30
N LYS A 421 3.29 -18.84 -12.90
CA LYS A 421 4.66 -19.19 -12.52
C LYS A 421 5.02 -18.76 -11.10
N ALA A 422 4.55 -17.60 -10.66
CA ALA A 422 4.70 -17.16 -9.27
C ALA A 422 4.02 -18.13 -8.28
N GLU A 423 2.83 -18.62 -8.63
CA GLU A 423 2.06 -19.59 -7.85
C GLU A 423 2.76 -20.95 -7.73
N GLU A 424 3.29 -21.47 -8.85
CA GLU A 424 4.09 -22.70 -8.86
C GLU A 424 5.27 -22.61 -7.90
N ILE A 425 6.01 -21.49 -7.95
CA ILE A 425 7.22 -21.31 -7.15
C ILE A 425 6.87 -21.14 -5.67
N ILE A 426 5.85 -20.36 -5.30
CA ILE A 426 5.47 -20.20 -3.89
C ILE A 426 4.98 -21.52 -3.29
N LYS A 427 4.29 -22.37 -4.06
CA LYS A 427 3.89 -23.73 -3.64
C LYS A 427 5.12 -24.61 -3.36
N ILE A 428 6.18 -24.50 -4.17
CA ILE A 428 7.46 -25.19 -3.93
C ILE A 428 8.11 -24.70 -2.64
N ILE A 429 8.18 -23.37 -2.44
CA ILE A 429 8.76 -22.78 -1.22
C ILE A 429 8.02 -23.27 0.03
N ILE A 430 6.69 -23.26 0.02
CA ILE A 430 5.87 -23.72 1.16
C ILE A 430 6.15 -25.19 1.47
N LYS A 431 6.17 -26.07 0.46
CA LYS A 431 6.45 -27.50 0.65
C LYS A 431 7.85 -27.74 1.21
N GLU A 432 8.87 -27.04 0.68
CA GLU A 432 10.24 -27.14 1.19
C GLU A 432 10.33 -26.69 2.66
N ASP A 433 9.64 -25.61 3.01
CA ASP A 433 9.65 -25.04 4.35
C ASP A 433 8.92 -25.95 5.35
N GLU A 434 7.79 -26.56 4.96
CA GLU A 434 7.07 -27.55 5.77
C GLU A 434 7.92 -28.82 6.01
N LEU A 435 8.66 -29.30 5.00
CA LEU A 435 9.55 -30.47 5.13
C LEU A 435 10.79 -30.19 5.99
N LYS A 436 11.35 -28.98 5.91
CA LYS A 436 12.55 -28.58 6.65
C LYS A 436 12.28 -28.15 8.10
N ASN A 437 11.03 -28.20 8.57
CA ASN A 437 10.62 -27.73 9.90
C ASN A 437 11.12 -26.30 10.21
N VAL A 438 11.10 -25.39 9.23
CA VAL A 438 11.41 -23.98 9.51
C VAL A 438 10.32 -23.35 10.40
N THR A 439 10.63 -22.18 10.96
CA THR A 439 9.75 -21.44 11.87
C THR A 439 8.34 -21.24 11.30
N LYS A 440 7.31 -21.42 12.14
CA LYS A 440 5.89 -21.27 11.79
C LYS A 440 5.58 -19.92 11.15
N GLU A 441 6.27 -18.86 11.58
CA GLU A 441 6.13 -17.50 11.05
C GLU A 441 6.47 -17.42 9.56
N ARG A 442 7.53 -18.11 9.12
CA ARG A 442 7.96 -18.14 7.73
C ARG A 442 6.96 -18.88 6.85
N ILE A 443 6.46 -20.02 7.33
CA ILE A 443 5.43 -20.80 6.63
C ILE A 443 4.18 -19.92 6.41
N ILE A 444 3.71 -19.26 7.46
CA ILE A 444 2.53 -18.38 7.38
C ILE A 444 2.76 -17.15 6.49
N TRP A 445 3.96 -16.55 6.50
CA TRP A 445 4.33 -15.48 5.56
C TRP A 445 4.22 -15.94 4.10
N ASN A 446 4.70 -17.14 3.78
CA ASN A 446 4.61 -17.68 2.42
C ASN A 446 3.16 -17.97 2.02
N TYR A 447 2.31 -18.45 2.94
CA TYR A 447 0.88 -18.59 2.69
C TYR A 447 0.20 -17.23 2.44
N PHE A 448 0.65 -16.17 3.12
CA PHE A 448 0.18 -14.82 2.84
C PHE A 448 0.56 -14.38 1.41
N ILE A 449 1.80 -14.59 0.97
CA ILE A 449 2.19 -14.30 -0.42
C ILE A 449 1.38 -15.13 -1.42
N LYS A 450 1.17 -16.43 -1.15
CA LYS A 450 0.30 -17.30 -1.96
C LYS A 450 -1.12 -16.75 -2.06
N ASN A 451 -1.68 -16.27 -0.95
CA ASN A 451 -3.02 -15.68 -0.93
C ASN A 451 -3.12 -14.44 -1.83
N ILE A 452 -2.12 -13.54 -1.80
CA ILE A 452 -2.05 -12.38 -2.71
C ILE A 452 -2.08 -12.81 -4.19
N ILE A 453 -1.32 -13.86 -4.54
CA ILE A 453 -1.27 -14.40 -5.90
C ILE A 453 -2.63 -14.97 -6.32
N ILE A 454 -3.25 -15.78 -5.46
CA ILE A 454 -4.55 -16.41 -5.72
C ILE A 454 -5.65 -15.37 -5.89
N GLU A 455 -5.70 -14.36 -5.01
CA GLU A 455 -6.69 -13.28 -5.14
C GLU A 455 -6.56 -12.57 -6.49
N LYS A 456 -5.34 -12.38 -6.99
CA LYS A 456 -5.13 -11.81 -8.33
C LYS A 456 -5.55 -12.76 -9.46
N LEU A 457 -5.25 -14.05 -9.37
CA LEU A 457 -5.70 -15.06 -10.34
C LEU A 457 -7.24 -15.09 -10.41
N ARG A 458 -7.92 -15.12 -9.27
CA ARG A 458 -9.39 -15.06 -9.17
C ARG A 458 -9.99 -13.80 -9.81
N ILE A 459 -9.38 -12.63 -9.62
CA ILE A 459 -9.83 -11.38 -10.26
C ILE A 459 -9.73 -11.48 -11.79
N ASN A 460 -8.68 -12.13 -12.32
CA ASN A 460 -8.46 -12.27 -13.76
C ASN A 460 -9.33 -13.38 -14.38
N GLU A 461 -9.66 -14.43 -13.63
CA GLU A 461 -10.36 -15.63 -14.09
C GLU A 461 -11.90 -15.55 -13.92
N LYS A 462 -12.45 -14.42 -13.46
CA LYS A 462 -13.90 -14.11 -13.43
C LYS A 462 -14.63 -14.16 -14.79
N SER A 463 -14.01 -14.72 -15.83
CA SER A 463 -14.60 -15.04 -17.14
C SER A 463 -14.73 -16.54 -17.43
N LEU A 464 -14.37 -17.44 -16.52
CA LEU A 464 -14.58 -18.89 -16.65
C LEU A 464 -14.99 -19.46 -15.27
N GLU A 465 -16.23 -19.92 -15.16
CA GLU A 465 -16.82 -20.47 -13.92
C GLU A 465 -16.38 -21.91 -13.58
N ASP A 466 -15.41 -22.50 -14.29
CA ASP A 466 -15.16 -23.96 -14.23
C ASP A 466 -13.67 -24.34 -14.02
N ASP A 467 -12.95 -23.74 -13.06
CA ASP A 467 -11.65 -24.31 -12.61
C ASP A 467 -11.78 -24.93 -11.21
N GLU A 468 -12.26 -26.17 -11.18
CA GLU A 468 -12.38 -27.04 -9.97
C GLU A 468 -11.04 -27.21 -9.21
N SER A 469 -9.91 -26.77 -9.76
CA SER A 469 -8.59 -26.89 -9.12
C SER A 469 -8.28 -25.80 -8.06
N LEU A 470 -9.13 -24.79 -7.92
CA LEU A 470 -8.99 -23.70 -6.93
C LEU A 470 -9.84 -23.91 -5.65
N GLU A 471 -10.60 -25.00 -5.57
CA GLU A 471 -11.48 -25.36 -4.45
C GLU A 471 -10.84 -26.43 -3.56
N ASP A 472 -9.94 -26.05 -2.64
CA ASP A 472 -9.68 -26.74 -1.35
C ASP A 472 -8.46 -26.14 -0.60
N ASP A 473 -8.42 -24.82 -0.41
CA ASP A 473 -7.43 -24.21 0.48
C ASP A 473 -8.13 -23.58 1.69
N GLU A 474 -7.90 -24.18 2.86
CA GLU A 474 -8.12 -23.58 4.19
C GLU A 474 -7.71 -22.09 4.18
N SER A 475 -8.55 -21.20 4.71
CA SER A 475 -8.33 -19.75 4.60
C SER A 475 -7.01 -19.34 5.26
N LEU A 476 -6.43 -18.20 4.84
CA LEU A 476 -5.20 -17.70 5.46
C LEU A 476 -5.37 -17.46 6.97
N GLU A 477 -6.57 -17.04 7.38
CA GLU A 477 -6.92 -16.84 8.79
C GLU A 477 -6.97 -18.17 9.56
N ASP A 478 -7.59 -19.20 8.99
CA ASP A 478 -7.62 -20.54 9.58
C ASP A 478 -6.21 -21.13 9.71
N LYS A 479 -5.39 -21.01 8.66
CA LYS A 479 -3.98 -21.43 8.69
C LYS A 479 -3.20 -20.67 9.76
N TYR A 480 -3.40 -19.36 9.89
CA TYR A 480 -2.76 -18.57 10.95
C TYR A 480 -3.12 -19.11 12.34
N TYR A 481 -4.42 -19.30 12.62
CA TYR A 481 -4.89 -19.72 13.95
C TYR A 481 -4.55 -21.18 14.30
N LYS A 482 -4.26 -22.03 13.30
CA LYS A 482 -3.68 -23.37 13.51
C LYS A 482 -2.30 -23.31 14.17
N TYR A 483 -1.49 -22.31 13.81
CA TYR A 483 -0.13 -22.14 14.34
C TYR A 483 -0.05 -21.16 15.53
N PHE A 484 -0.87 -20.11 15.53
CA PHE A 484 -0.84 -19.02 16.50
C PHE A 484 -2.24 -18.76 17.08
N ARG A 485 -2.42 -19.02 18.39
CA ARG A 485 -3.73 -18.86 19.06
C ARG A 485 -4.11 -17.42 19.40
N ILE A 486 -3.21 -16.46 19.16
CA ILE A 486 -3.37 -15.05 19.49
C ILE A 486 -2.91 -14.19 18.32
N GLN A 487 -3.46 -12.98 18.21
CA GLN A 487 -2.99 -11.97 17.26
C GLN A 487 -1.66 -11.39 17.74
N ASN A 488 -0.58 -11.73 17.03
CA ASN A 488 0.77 -11.22 17.29
C ASN A 488 1.23 -10.26 16.18
N GLN A 489 2.50 -9.86 16.18
CA GLN A 489 3.02 -8.92 15.17
C GLN A 489 2.92 -9.45 13.74
N LEU A 490 2.98 -10.78 13.52
CA LEU A 490 2.75 -11.38 12.20
C LEU A 490 1.32 -11.20 11.73
N TYR A 491 0.33 -11.25 12.63
CA TYR A 491 -1.05 -10.94 12.30
C TYR A 491 -1.18 -9.51 11.77
N GLU A 492 -0.57 -8.54 12.46
CA GLU A 492 -0.57 -7.13 12.04
C GLU A 492 0.12 -6.91 10.68
N GLU A 493 1.21 -7.61 10.39
CA GLU A 493 1.87 -7.49 9.10
C GLU A 493 1.06 -8.11 7.95
N ILE A 494 0.39 -9.24 8.19
CA ILE A 494 -0.37 -9.96 7.17
C ILE A 494 -1.73 -9.33 6.90
N PHE A 495 -2.53 -9.12 7.95
CA PHE A 495 -3.94 -8.74 7.80
C PHE A 495 -4.14 -7.22 7.81
N ASN A 496 -3.22 -6.47 8.42
CA ASN A 496 -3.30 -5.00 8.50
C ASN A 496 -2.22 -4.28 7.68
N TYR A 497 -1.37 -5.02 6.94
CA TYR A 497 -0.27 -4.48 6.12
C TYR A 497 0.56 -3.44 6.88
N SER A 498 0.82 -3.71 8.18
CA SER A 498 1.23 -2.66 9.11
C SER A 498 2.48 -1.90 8.67
N THR A 499 3.48 -2.57 8.10
CA THR A 499 4.68 -1.90 7.57
C THR A 499 4.35 -0.98 6.40
N LEU A 500 3.62 -1.42 5.38
CA LEU A 500 3.26 -0.58 4.22
C LEU A 500 2.44 0.64 4.63
N ARG A 501 1.43 0.43 5.48
CA ARG A 501 0.58 1.51 5.99
C ARG A 501 1.37 2.57 6.74
N ASN A 502 2.39 2.17 7.50
CA ASN A 502 3.24 3.10 8.23
C ASN A 502 4.22 3.85 7.32
N LEU A 503 4.84 3.17 6.35
CA LEU A 503 5.68 3.82 5.33
C LEU A 503 4.87 4.87 4.56
N LYS A 504 3.63 4.56 4.19
CA LYS A 504 2.70 5.51 3.58
C LYS A 504 2.45 6.73 4.44
N ASN A 505 2.11 6.52 5.72
CA ASN A 505 1.87 7.61 6.66
C ASN A 505 3.12 8.48 6.88
N GLU A 506 4.32 7.88 6.86
CA GLU A 506 5.58 8.60 6.97
C GLU A 506 5.86 9.42 5.70
N MET A 507 5.64 8.86 4.52
CA MET A 507 5.74 9.57 3.24
C MET A 507 4.76 10.75 3.17
N GLN A 508 3.51 10.56 3.60
CA GLN A 508 2.50 11.63 3.66
C GLN A 508 2.94 12.77 4.57
N LYS A 509 3.52 12.48 5.74
CA LYS A 509 4.08 13.51 6.64
C LYS A 509 5.18 14.30 5.96
N PHE A 510 6.07 13.66 5.20
CA PHE A 510 7.10 14.36 4.45
C PHE A 510 6.51 15.19 3.31
N PHE A 511 5.50 14.70 2.60
CA PHE A 511 4.79 15.44 1.57
C PHE A 511 4.18 16.72 2.13
N ASP A 512 3.39 16.63 3.21
CA ASP A 512 2.78 17.80 3.85
C ASP A 512 3.85 18.78 4.34
N LYS A 513 4.93 18.26 4.95
CA LYS A 513 6.06 19.09 5.38
C LYS A 513 6.72 19.86 4.24
N ILE A 514 7.04 19.18 3.14
CA ILE A 514 7.72 19.78 1.98
C ILE A 514 6.82 20.79 1.28
N ARG A 515 5.53 20.47 1.15
CA ARG A 515 4.53 21.36 0.55
C ARG A 515 4.29 22.61 1.39
N ASP A 516 4.16 22.46 2.71
CA ASP A 516 3.68 23.53 3.59
C ASP A 516 4.82 24.40 4.13
N GLU A 517 5.97 23.82 4.51
CA GLU A 517 7.06 24.59 5.14
C GLU A 517 7.86 25.43 4.13
N LYS A 518 7.88 25.03 2.84
CA LYS A 518 8.68 25.66 1.74
C LYS A 518 10.14 25.99 2.09
N LYS A 519 10.69 25.38 3.15
CA LYS A 519 12.08 25.60 3.59
C LYS A 519 13.04 25.01 2.56
N SER A 520 13.95 25.84 2.07
CA SER A 520 14.97 25.49 1.10
C SER A 520 16.13 24.72 1.73
N SER A 521 16.44 24.99 3.00
CA SER A 521 17.62 24.49 3.70
C SER A 521 17.31 23.90 5.08
N TYR A 522 18.06 22.85 5.44
CA TYR A 522 17.93 22.12 6.70
C TYR A 522 19.32 21.85 7.32
N LEU A 523 19.36 21.86 8.66
CA LEU A 523 20.48 21.34 9.43
C LEU A 523 20.45 19.80 9.40
N GLY A 524 21.36 19.18 8.66
CA GLY A 524 21.47 17.72 8.52
C GLY A 524 20.77 17.17 7.27
N ILE A 525 20.33 15.89 7.33
CA ILE A 525 19.67 15.21 6.20
C ILE A 525 18.36 15.91 5.85
N SER A 526 18.21 16.35 4.60
CA SER A 526 17.00 17.04 4.12
C SER A 526 15.79 16.08 4.06
N PRO A 527 14.55 16.59 4.15
CA PRO A 527 13.35 15.79 3.93
C PRO A 527 13.35 15.03 2.62
N LEU A 528 13.81 15.65 1.52
CA LEU A 528 13.95 15.00 0.21
C LEU A 528 14.84 13.75 0.27
N MET A 529 16.02 13.85 0.88
CA MET A 529 16.91 12.69 1.02
C MET A 529 16.26 11.55 1.82
N LYS A 530 15.53 11.88 2.90
CA LYS A 530 14.79 10.86 3.68
C LYS A 530 13.70 10.19 2.86
N VAL A 531 13.04 10.94 1.99
CA VAL A 531 11.98 10.46 1.10
C VAL A 531 12.55 9.52 0.03
N ILE A 532 13.70 9.84 -0.56
CA ILE A 532 14.43 8.94 -1.49
C ILE A 532 14.79 7.62 -0.80
N PHE A 533 15.32 7.70 0.43
CA PHE A 533 15.65 6.53 1.21
C PHE A 533 14.41 5.69 1.56
N LEU A 534 13.30 6.33 1.95
CA LEU A 534 12.05 5.64 2.24
C LEU A 534 11.49 4.90 1.03
N ALA A 535 11.62 5.49 -0.17
CA ALA A 535 11.21 4.88 -1.43
C ALA A 535 12.06 3.65 -1.79
N LYS A 536 13.39 3.74 -1.63
CA LYS A 536 14.31 2.58 -1.80
C LYS A 536 14.02 1.48 -0.78
N ASP A 537 13.83 1.85 0.49
CA ASP A 537 13.53 0.92 1.57
C ASP A 537 12.20 0.18 1.34
N LEU A 538 11.18 0.89 0.84
CA LEU A 538 9.91 0.31 0.40
C LEU A 538 10.11 -0.68 -0.76
N PHE A 539 10.85 -0.30 -1.80
CA PHE A 539 11.13 -1.18 -2.93
C PHE A 539 11.79 -2.48 -2.48
N TYR A 540 12.86 -2.40 -1.68
CA TYR A 540 13.57 -3.57 -1.19
C TYR A 540 12.76 -4.41 -0.21
N PHE A 541 11.98 -3.78 0.67
CA PHE A 541 11.08 -4.50 1.57
C PHE A 541 10.05 -5.32 0.79
N CYS A 542 9.46 -4.76 -0.26
CA CYS A 542 8.50 -5.47 -1.09
C CYS A 542 9.17 -6.59 -1.91
N SER A 543 10.22 -6.26 -2.66
CA SER A 543 10.83 -7.18 -3.61
C SER A 543 11.50 -8.38 -2.94
N LEU A 544 12.23 -8.16 -1.83
CA LEU A 544 12.97 -9.22 -1.15
C LEU A 544 12.10 -10.10 -0.25
N ASN A 545 10.96 -9.59 0.22
CA ASN A 545 10.01 -10.38 1.04
C ASN A 545 8.84 -10.95 0.24
N GLY A 546 8.84 -10.83 -1.09
CA GLY A 546 7.80 -11.39 -1.96
C GLY A 546 6.48 -10.62 -1.96
N LEU A 547 6.43 -9.42 -1.37
CA LEU A 547 5.19 -8.68 -1.16
C LEU A 547 4.84 -7.82 -2.39
N TYR A 548 3.71 -8.09 -3.02
CA TYR A 548 3.25 -7.38 -4.21
C TYR A 548 1.83 -6.82 -4.02
N ASP A 549 1.74 -5.56 -3.55
CA ASP A 549 0.48 -4.88 -3.21
C ASP A 549 -0.14 -4.10 -4.39
N LYS A 550 0.55 -4.02 -5.54
CA LYS A 550 0.26 -3.02 -6.60
C LYS A 550 -1.06 -3.25 -7.37
N TYR A 551 -1.78 -4.36 -7.15
CA TYR A 551 -3.04 -4.64 -7.87
C TYR A 551 -4.30 -4.22 -7.12
N PHE A 552 -4.18 -3.91 -5.82
CA PHE A 552 -5.34 -3.54 -5.03
C PHE A 552 -5.67 -2.05 -5.25
N SER A 553 -6.96 -1.74 -5.40
CA SER A 553 -7.43 -0.36 -5.60
C SER A 553 -7.05 0.58 -4.46
N ASN A 554 -6.85 0.04 -3.26
CA ASN A 554 -6.41 0.75 -2.06
C ASN A 554 -4.94 0.45 -1.70
N SER A 555 -4.08 0.20 -2.71
CA SER A 555 -2.68 -0.13 -2.50
C SER A 555 -1.93 0.97 -1.74
N ASP A 556 -1.44 0.62 -0.54
CA ASP A 556 -0.59 1.50 0.26
C ASP A 556 0.75 1.74 -0.44
N TYR A 557 1.25 0.75 -1.21
CA TYR A 557 2.44 0.91 -2.04
C TYR A 557 2.25 2.01 -3.08
N LEU A 558 1.23 1.92 -3.94
CA LEU A 558 1.02 2.88 -5.03
C LEU A 558 0.72 4.30 -4.52
N GLU A 559 0.00 4.42 -3.39
CA GLU A 559 -0.24 5.72 -2.76
C GLU A 559 1.08 6.33 -2.25
N THR A 560 1.96 5.52 -1.68
CA THR A 560 3.30 5.94 -1.25
C THR A 560 4.16 6.40 -2.44
N ILE A 561 4.17 5.65 -3.54
CA ILE A 561 4.90 6.01 -4.76
C ILE A 561 4.35 7.29 -5.39
N LYS A 562 3.03 7.48 -5.42
CA LYS A 562 2.43 8.70 -5.93
C LYS A 562 2.92 9.92 -5.13
N LYS A 563 2.92 9.83 -3.79
CA LYS A 563 3.44 10.89 -2.92
C LYS A 563 4.93 11.14 -3.12
N TYR A 564 5.71 10.08 -3.30
CA TYR A 564 7.12 10.19 -3.66
C TYR A 564 7.34 11.03 -4.93
N VAL A 565 6.65 10.69 -6.02
CA VAL A 565 6.76 11.41 -7.30
C VAL A 565 6.31 12.87 -7.18
N GLU A 566 5.22 13.14 -6.44
CA GLU A 566 4.80 14.51 -6.14
C GLU A 566 5.88 15.31 -5.40
N ILE A 567 6.53 14.72 -4.39
CA ILE A 567 7.63 15.35 -3.66
C ILE A 567 8.80 15.68 -4.61
N LEU A 568 9.18 14.74 -5.48
CA LEU A 568 10.24 14.97 -6.46
C LEU A 568 9.90 16.15 -7.39
N PHE A 569 8.66 16.22 -7.89
CA PHE A 569 8.23 17.31 -8.77
C PHE A 569 8.17 18.67 -8.05
N ILE A 570 7.74 18.70 -6.79
CA ILE A 570 7.82 19.91 -5.95
C ILE A 570 9.28 20.35 -5.79
N ALA A 571 10.18 19.42 -5.47
CA ALA A 571 11.61 19.70 -5.30
C ALA A 571 12.30 20.13 -6.61
N TYR A 572 11.84 19.64 -7.76
CA TYR A 572 12.36 19.97 -9.08
C TYR A 572 11.90 21.36 -9.58
N THR A 573 10.68 21.75 -9.23
CA THR A 573 10.06 23.01 -9.67
C THR A 573 10.42 24.19 -8.76
N ASN A 574 10.69 23.94 -7.49
CA ASN A 574 11.17 24.94 -6.54
C ASN A 574 12.65 25.28 -6.78
N LYS A 575 12.95 26.04 -7.84
CA LYS A 575 14.25 26.70 -8.02
C LYS A 575 14.25 28.01 -7.22
N ILE A 576 15.13 28.14 -6.22
CA ILE A 576 15.29 29.36 -5.41
C ILE A 576 16.70 29.93 -5.63
N GLU A 577 16.76 31.24 -5.86
CA GLU A 577 17.95 32.06 -6.19
C GLU A 577 18.98 32.24 -5.04
N GLU A 578 18.95 31.43 -3.97
CA GLU A 578 19.89 31.58 -2.85
C GLU A 578 21.19 30.80 -3.11
N GLU A 579 22.14 31.45 -3.78
CA GLU A 579 23.50 30.94 -4.01
C GLU A 579 24.34 30.81 -2.72
N ASN A 580 23.91 31.37 -1.59
CA ASN A 580 24.73 31.48 -0.37
C ASN A 580 24.10 30.83 0.88
N SER A 581 23.80 29.53 0.84
CA SER A 581 23.48 28.74 2.04
C SER A 581 24.68 27.90 2.48
N ILE A 582 25.18 28.16 3.69
CA ILE A 582 26.25 27.38 4.37
C ILE A 582 25.73 26.00 4.84
N PHE A 583 24.42 25.72 4.70
CA PHE A 583 23.79 24.47 5.12
C PHE A 583 23.81 23.40 4.02
N SER A 584 24.19 22.17 4.40
CA SER A 584 24.39 21.03 3.48
C SER A 584 23.11 20.32 3.02
N GLY A 585 21.97 20.50 3.72
CA GLY A 585 20.72 19.83 3.38
C GLY A 585 19.79 20.73 2.57
N LYS A 586 19.78 20.61 1.23
CA LYS A 586 18.83 21.32 0.35
C LYS A 586 17.61 20.44 0.01
N ASN A 587 16.46 21.09 -0.14
CA ASN A 587 15.21 20.45 -0.60
C ASN A 587 14.95 20.80 -2.08
N GLU A 588 15.97 20.59 -2.90
CA GLU A 588 16.02 20.93 -4.32
C GLU A 588 16.49 19.70 -5.10
N LEU A 589 15.84 19.42 -6.23
CA LEU A 589 16.23 18.35 -7.14
C LEU A 589 16.72 18.95 -8.46
N SER A 590 18.02 18.82 -8.75
CA SER A 590 18.61 19.35 -9.98
C SER A 590 18.51 18.38 -11.15
N LYS A 591 18.67 17.09 -10.87
CA LYS A 591 18.63 15.98 -11.83
C LYS A 591 17.92 14.78 -11.23
N PHE A 592 17.12 14.10 -12.04
CA PHE A 592 16.50 12.83 -11.69
C PHE A 592 17.52 11.68 -11.83
N GLU A 593 17.53 10.79 -10.84
CA GLU A 593 18.27 9.53 -10.91
C GLU A 593 17.45 8.46 -11.62
N TYR A 594 18.11 7.38 -12.08
CA TYR A 594 17.41 6.28 -12.75
C TYR A 594 16.33 5.63 -11.87
N PHE A 595 16.58 5.52 -10.56
CA PHE A 595 15.60 4.99 -9.62
C PHE A 595 14.35 5.86 -9.53
N ASP A 596 14.48 7.19 -9.63
CA ASP A 596 13.33 8.09 -9.67
C ASP A 596 12.45 7.82 -10.88
N ILE A 597 13.08 7.60 -12.04
CA ILE A 597 12.38 7.26 -13.28
C ILE A 597 11.69 5.91 -13.15
N TYR A 598 12.35 4.90 -12.58
CA TYR A 598 11.72 3.62 -12.27
C TYR A 598 10.49 3.80 -11.36
N MET A 599 10.57 4.61 -10.31
CA MET A 599 9.42 4.89 -9.44
C MET A 599 8.29 5.65 -10.15
N MET A 600 8.59 6.51 -11.14
CA MET A 600 7.55 7.10 -12.00
C MET A 600 6.85 6.04 -12.86
N MET A 601 7.61 5.04 -13.34
CA MET A 601 7.10 3.93 -14.16
C MET A 601 6.18 2.98 -13.38
N GLU A 602 6.21 3.01 -12.05
CA GLU A 602 5.29 2.25 -11.19
C GLU A 602 3.87 2.82 -11.18
N LEU A 603 3.66 4.09 -11.54
CA LEU A 603 2.34 4.70 -11.62
C LEU A 603 1.58 4.26 -12.88
N GLU A 604 0.27 4.49 -12.91
CA GLU A 604 -0.55 4.36 -14.12
C GLU A 604 -0.29 5.53 -15.10
N TYR A 605 -0.36 5.29 -16.42
CA TYR A 605 -0.11 6.32 -17.43
C TYR A 605 -0.92 7.60 -17.20
N LYS A 606 -2.23 7.47 -16.92
CA LYS A 606 -3.12 8.62 -16.67
C LYS A 606 -2.68 9.44 -15.45
N ASN A 607 -2.20 8.77 -14.40
CA ASN A 607 -1.76 9.42 -13.18
C ASN A 607 -0.42 10.13 -13.40
N LEU A 608 0.55 9.47 -14.03
CA LEU A 608 1.85 10.08 -14.33
C LEU A 608 1.71 11.30 -15.27
N ASN A 609 0.92 11.16 -16.35
CA ASN A 609 0.68 12.24 -17.30
C ASN A 609 -0.01 13.44 -16.62
N ARG A 610 -0.99 13.17 -15.75
CA ARG A 610 -1.64 14.22 -14.96
C ARG A 610 -0.66 14.90 -14.01
N LEU A 611 0.19 14.17 -13.30
CA LEU A 611 1.17 14.75 -12.39
C LEU A 611 2.19 15.63 -13.13
N LEU A 612 2.71 15.17 -14.27
CA LEU A 612 3.61 15.99 -15.10
C LEU A 612 2.94 17.30 -15.54
N PHE A 613 1.65 17.27 -15.86
CA PHE A 613 0.86 18.46 -16.19
C PHE A 613 0.61 19.35 -14.97
N ASP A 614 0.07 18.80 -13.88
CA ASP A 614 -0.31 19.54 -12.67
C ASP A 614 0.90 20.27 -12.03
N TYR A 615 2.09 19.68 -12.13
CA TYR A 615 3.34 20.28 -11.65
C TYR A 615 4.19 20.98 -12.74
N ASN A 616 3.65 21.18 -13.96
CA ASN A 616 4.34 21.87 -15.07
C ASN A 616 5.74 21.32 -15.43
N ILE A 617 5.91 20.00 -15.37
CA ILE A 617 7.18 19.33 -15.68
C ILE A 617 7.33 19.15 -17.19
N ASN A 618 7.87 20.15 -17.88
CA ASN A 618 8.08 20.12 -19.33
C ASN A 618 9.34 19.36 -19.77
N GLU A 619 10.34 19.27 -18.89
CA GLU A 619 11.59 18.56 -19.13
C GLU A 619 11.96 17.72 -17.89
N ILE A 620 12.46 16.50 -18.12
CA ILE A 620 13.02 15.60 -17.12
C ILE A 620 14.55 15.64 -17.31
N ASN A 621 15.22 16.49 -16.53
CA ASN A 621 16.67 16.61 -16.58
C ASN A 621 17.35 15.45 -15.85
N CYS A 622 18.23 14.70 -16.52
CA CYS A 622 18.99 13.60 -15.94
C CYS A 622 20.34 13.42 -16.64
N GLU A 623 21.24 12.63 -16.03
CA GLU A 623 22.55 12.34 -16.62
C GLU A 623 22.44 11.49 -17.90
N GLU A 624 23.45 11.58 -18.76
CA GLU A 624 23.48 10.85 -20.03
C GLU A 624 23.34 9.33 -19.86
N LYS A 625 24.03 8.77 -18.86
CA LYS A 625 23.93 7.35 -18.50
C LYS A 625 22.49 6.95 -18.13
N VAL A 626 21.74 7.86 -17.52
CA VAL A 626 20.33 7.64 -17.13
C VAL A 626 19.44 7.64 -18.36
N LYS A 627 19.63 8.59 -19.29
CA LYS A 627 18.90 8.60 -20.58
C LYS A 627 19.10 7.31 -21.36
N ASN A 628 20.33 6.82 -21.46
CA ASN A 628 20.61 5.55 -22.14
C ASN A 628 19.91 4.37 -21.46
N LYS A 629 19.90 4.31 -20.12
CA LYS A 629 19.15 3.29 -19.39
C LYS A 629 17.63 3.39 -19.58
N ILE A 630 17.07 4.58 -19.81
CA ILE A 630 15.64 4.75 -20.14
C ILE A 630 15.36 4.18 -21.54
N ILE A 631 16.27 4.36 -22.49
CA ILE A 631 16.18 3.78 -23.83
C ILE A 631 16.31 2.24 -23.76
N ASP A 632 17.23 1.73 -22.94
CA ASP A 632 17.35 0.29 -22.66
C ASP A 632 16.05 -0.27 -22.06
N MET A 633 15.44 0.46 -21.10
CA MET A 633 14.15 0.10 -20.51
C MET A 633 13.04 0.03 -21.57
N PHE A 634 12.99 1.00 -22.50
CA PHE A 634 12.03 0.98 -23.59
C PHE A 634 12.19 -0.27 -24.47
N GLU A 635 13.42 -0.60 -24.86
CA GLU A 635 13.73 -1.81 -25.62
C GLU A 635 13.34 -3.09 -24.85
N ASN A 636 13.64 -3.13 -23.55
CA ASN A 636 13.31 -4.26 -22.68
C ASN A 636 11.79 -4.46 -22.53
N ILE A 637 11.01 -3.38 -22.42
CA ILE A 637 9.54 -3.46 -22.35
C ILE A 637 8.96 -4.05 -23.65
N LEU A 638 9.51 -3.67 -24.81
CA LEU A 638 9.09 -4.23 -26.10
C LEU A 638 9.43 -5.72 -26.22
N LYS A 639 10.65 -6.12 -25.82
CA LYS A 639 11.06 -7.53 -25.75
C LYS A 639 10.20 -8.32 -24.77
N TRP A 640 9.84 -7.73 -23.63
CA TRP A 640 8.93 -8.36 -22.67
C TRP A 640 7.56 -8.61 -23.30
N ARG A 641 6.99 -7.64 -24.03
CA ARG A 641 5.73 -7.80 -24.77
C ARG A 641 5.78 -8.95 -25.79
N GLU A 642 6.88 -9.10 -26.53
CA GLU A 642 7.07 -10.23 -27.46
C GLU A 642 7.14 -11.57 -26.75
N ASN A 643 7.77 -11.63 -25.58
CA ASN A 643 7.81 -12.85 -24.79
C ASN A 643 6.41 -13.22 -24.27
N LEU A 644 5.62 -12.25 -23.79
CA LEU A 644 4.24 -12.50 -23.39
C LEU A 644 3.39 -13.00 -24.56
N GLN A 645 3.58 -12.47 -25.77
CA GLN A 645 2.95 -12.98 -27.00
C GLN A 645 3.28 -14.45 -27.23
N LYS A 646 4.57 -14.82 -27.17
CA LYS A 646 5.02 -16.20 -27.33
C LYS A 646 4.49 -17.14 -26.24
N GLU A 647 4.25 -16.61 -25.04
CA GLU A 647 3.72 -17.34 -23.89
C GLU A 647 2.18 -17.31 -23.81
N ASN A 648 1.48 -16.76 -24.81
CA ASN A 648 0.01 -16.59 -24.84
C ASN A 648 -0.56 -15.82 -23.63
N LEU A 649 0.20 -14.87 -23.10
CA LEU A 649 -0.19 -14.02 -21.96
C LEU A 649 -0.75 -12.66 -22.43
N ALA A 650 -1.64 -12.08 -21.63
CA ALA A 650 -2.29 -10.80 -21.93
C ALA A 650 -1.29 -9.63 -21.99
N GLN A 651 -1.40 -8.78 -23.02
CA GLN A 651 -0.44 -7.71 -23.31
C GLN A 651 -0.91 -6.30 -22.89
N ASN A 652 -2.06 -6.19 -22.22
CA ASN A 652 -2.64 -4.89 -21.85
C ASN A 652 -1.71 -4.09 -20.92
N GLU A 653 -1.03 -4.77 -20.01
CA GLU A 653 -0.12 -4.15 -19.04
C GLU A 653 1.19 -3.66 -19.69
N THR A 654 1.68 -4.35 -20.73
CA THR A 654 2.85 -3.88 -21.49
C THR A 654 2.50 -2.66 -22.30
N LYS A 655 1.26 -2.55 -22.81
CA LYS A 655 0.77 -1.32 -23.46
C LYS A 655 0.88 -0.11 -22.53
N ASN A 656 0.37 -0.21 -21.30
CA ASN A 656 0.51 0.87 -20.30
C ASN A 656 1.99 1.20 -20.02
N SER A 657 2.86 0.20 -19.96
CA SER A 657 4.30 0.40 -19.75
C SER A 657 4.98 1.11 -20.93
N ILE A 658 4.62 0.78 -22.17
CA ILE A 658 5.07 1.47 -23.39
C ILE A 658 4.59 2.92 -23.39
N GLU A 659 3.33 3.16 -23.04
CA GLU A 659 2.77 4.52 -22.95
C GLU A 659 3.55 5.38 -21.95
N LYS A 660 3.90 4.83 -20.79
CA LYS A 660 4.67 5.52 -19.74
C LYS A 660 6.10 5.83 -20.15
N VAL A 661 6.84 4.86 -20.70
CA VAL A 661 8.24 5.08 -21.07
C VAL A 661 8.36 6.09 -22.22
N LEU A 662 7.44 6.04 -23.20
CA LEU A 662 7.41 7.05 -24.27
C LEU A 662 7.03 8.43 -23.76
N LEU A 663 6.14 8.52 -22.76
CA LEU A 663 5.84 9.79 -22.10
C LEU A 663 7.08 10.37 -21.44
N VAL A 664 7.85 9.56 -20.70
CA VAL A 664 9.12 10.00 -20.10
C VAL A 664 10.11 10.43 -21.18
N ILE A 665 10.32 9.61 -22.22
CA ILE A 665 11.21 9.92 -23.35
C ILE A 665 10.83 11.24 -24.03
N SER A 666 9.53 11.51 -24.20
CA SER A 666 9.04 12.75 -24.81
C SER A 666 9.38 14.02 -24.02
N ARG A 667 9.80 13.87 -22.74
CA ARG A 667 10.23 14.97 -21.85
C ARG A 667 11.73 14.97 -21.59
N LEU A 668 12.51 14.07 -22.19
CA LEU A 668 13.97 14.12 -22.10
C LEU A 668 14.51 15.23 -23.01
N ASN A 669 15.82 15.48 -22.89
CA ASN A 669 16.61 16.23 -23.87
C ASN A 669 17.63 15.27 -24.49
N LEU A 670 17.29 14.71 -25.65
CA LEU A 670 18.06 13.66 -26.33
C LEU A 670 19.09 14.24 -27.30
N LYS A 671 20.23 13.55 -27.42
CA LYS A 671 21.16 13.73 -28.55
C LYS A 671 20.65 12.99 -29.80
N GLU A 672 21.20 13.37 -30.96
CA GLU A 672 20.90 12.73 -32.25
C GLU A 672 21.07 11.20 -32.20
N GLU A 673 22.21 10.71 -31.70
CA GLU A 673 22.46 9.25 -31.57
C GLU A 673 21.42 8.52 -30.69
N GLN A 674 20.93 9.18 -29.63
CA GLN A 674 19.93 8.61 -28.74
C GLN A 674 18.55 8.57 -29.40
N PHE A 675 18.21 9.65 -30.10
CA PHE A 675 16.99 9.75 -30.89
C PHE A 675 16.97 8.68 -32.00
N ASP A 676 18.06 8.57 -32.77
CA ASP A 676 18.22 7.55 -33.81
C ASP A 676 18.09 6.14 -33.24
N ARG A 677 18.66 5.88 -32.05
CA ARG A 677 18.51 4.60 -31.37
C ARG A 677 17.05 4.29 -31.03
N ILE A 678 16.30 5.25 -30.49
CA ILE A 678 14.86 5.07 -30.19
C ILE A 678 14.08 4.73 -31.47
N LEU A 679 14.38 5.42 -32.56
CA LEU A 679 13.73 5.18 -33.85
C LEU A 679 14.06 3.79 -34.40
N ASN A 680 15.32 3.35 -34.31
CA ASN A 680 15.71 1.99 -34.71
C ASN A 680 14.94 0.94 -33.91
N ILE A 681 14.87 1.10 -32.58
CA ILE A 681 14.10 0.20 -31.71
C ILE A 681 12.63 0.11 -32.16
N ILE A 682 11.99 1.25 -32.49
CA ILE A 682 10.60 1.27 -32.97
C ILE A 682 10.46 0.58 -34.32
N LEU A 683 11.35 0.88 -35.27
CA LEU A 683 11.22 0.41 -36.65
C LEU A 683 11.54 -1.08 -36.81
N GLU A 684 12.45 -1.60 -35.99
CA GLU A 684 12.88 -3.00 -35.98
C GLU A 684 12.00 -3.89 -35.09
N TYR A 685 11.12 -3.31 -34.30
CA TYR A 685 10.16 -4.04 -33.48
C TYR A 685 9.18 -4.84 -34.36
N ASN A 686 8.95 -6.12 -34.04
CA ASN A 686 8.09 -6.99 -34.86
C ASN A 686 6.64 -6.48 -34.93
N ASP A 687 6.14 -5.93 -33.82
CA ASP A 687 4.78 -5.41 -33.66
C ASP A 687 4.75 -3.86 -33.82
N ASN A 688 5.59 -3.30 -34.72
CA ASN A 688 5.77 -1.85 -34.86
C ASN A 688 4.51 -1.07 -35.28
N HIS A 689 3.46 -1.73 -35.76
CA HIS A 689 2.22 -1.07 -36.17
C HIS A 689 1.55 -0.31 -35.02
N ILE A 690 1.75 -0.71 -33.77
CA ILE A 690 1.18 -0.05 -32.58
C ILE A 690 1.59 1.43 -32.43
N PHE A 691 2.68 1.84 -33.10
CA PHE A 691 3.19 3.22 -33.11
C PHE A 691 2.58 4.08 -34.22
N PHE A 692 1.86 3.47 -35.18
CA PHE A 692 1.32 4.16 -36.35
C PHE A 692 -0.19 4.01 -36.51
N GLU A 693 -0.81 3.02 -35.86
CA GLU A 693 -2.25 2.80 -35.92
C GLU A 693 -3.06 3.83 -35.12
N ASN A 694 -4.24 4.18 -35.64
CA ASN A 694 -5.17 5.06 -34.98
C ASN A 694 -5.56 4.49 -33.59
N THR A 695 -5.65 5.36 -32.57
CA THR A 695 -6.21 5.11 -31.22
C THR A 695 -5.30 4.56 -30.09
N SER A 696 -4.12 5.14 -29.87
CA SER A 696 -3.36 4.88 -28.62
C SER A 696 -2.60 6.10 -28.09
N SER A 697 -2.39 6.15 -26.77
CA SER A 697 -1.51 7.15 -26.14
C SER A 697 -0.05 6.98 -26.60
N ILE A 698 0.30 5.77 -27.08
CA ILE A 698 1.59 5.45 -27.71
C ILE A 698 1.83 6.37 -28.92
N VAL A 699 0.86 6.45 -29.85
CA VAL A 699 1.00 7.30 -31.04
C VAL A 699 1.11 8.77 -30.66
N ILE A 700 0.35 9.23 -29.65
CA ILE A 700 0.44 10.62 -29.17
C ILE A 700 1.84 10.93 -28.64
N ASN A 701 2.40 10.07 -27.78
CA ASN A 701 3.74 10.28 -27.24
C ASN A 701 4.81 10.16 -28.32
N PHE A 702 4.66 9.23 -29.28
CA PHE A 702 5.57 9.10 -30.41
C PHE A 702 5.56 10.35 -31.30
N ARG A 703 4.39 10.91 -31.61
CA ARG A 703 4.26 12.20 -32.31
C ARG A 703 4.96 13.33 -31.58
N ASN A 704 4.81 13.39 -30.25
CA ASN A 704 5.49 14.39 -29.43
C ASN A 704 7.02 14.25 -29.52
N ILE A 705 7.54 13.01 -29.49
CA ILE A 705 8.97 12.73 -29.69
C ILE A 705 9.42 13.22 -31.07
N LEU A 706 8.73 12.85 -32.16
CA LEU A 706 9.07 13.30 -33.51
C LEU A 706 9.07 14.84 -33.63
N ARG A 707 8.11 15.50 -32.97
CA ARG A 707 8.01 16.96 -32.97
C ARG A 707 9.17 17.63 -32.25
N SER A 708 9.48 17.18 -31.04
CA SER A 708 10.57 17.74 -30.21
C SER A 708 11.95 17.56 -30.85
N TYR A 709 12.11 16.55 -31.70
CA TYR A 709 13.39 16.17 -32.31
C TYR A 709 13.38 16.24 -33.83
N SER A 710 12.46 17.03 -34.40
CA SER A 710 12.31 17.18 -35.85
C SER A 710 13.58 17.63 -36.56
N GLN A 711 14.51 18.30 -35.85
CA GLN A 711 15.81 18.69 -36.39
C GLN A 711 16.68 17.49 -36.83
N TYR A 712 16.59 16.35 -36.14
CA TYR A 712 17.41 15.15 -36.38
C TYR A 712 16.85 14.24 -37.48
N LEU A 713 15.65 14.54 -38.00
CA LEU A 713 15.02 13.74 -39.05
C LEU A 713 15.77 13.89 -40.39
N ASN A 714 16.22 12.77 -40.97
CA ASN A 714 16.98 12.69 -42.22
C ASN A 714 16.33 11.77 -43.26
N LYS A 715 16.81 11.80 -44.52
CA LYS A 715 16.23 11.04 -45.65
C LYS A 715 16.11 9.53 -45.37
N ASN A 716 17.17 8.91 -44.85
CA ASN A 716 17.19 7.47 -44.56
C ASN A 716 16.08 7.10 -43.57
N PHE A 717 15.90 7.90 -42.53
CA PHE A 717 14.82 7.70 -41.56
C PHE A 717 13.43 7.69 -42.22
N PHE A 718 13.14 8.67 -43.07
CA PHE A 718 11.84 8.75 -43.75
C PHE A 718 11.60 7.55 -44.68
N GLU A 719 12.61 7.10 -45.42
CA GLU A 719 12.50 5.92 -46.29
C GLU A 719 12.14 4.65 -45.49
N ARG A 720 12.76 4.46 -44.31
CA ARG A 720 12.45 3.35 -43.41
C ARG A 720 11.05 3.46 -42.81
N ILE A 721 10.63 4.66 -42.40
CA ILE A 721 9.27 4.89 -41.91
C ILE A 721 8.23 4.54 -42.97
N PHE A 722 8.39 5.03 -44.20
CA PHE A 722 7.40 4.80 -45.26
C PHE A 722 7.25 3.32 -45.57
N THR A 723 8.37 2.58 -45.62
CA THR A 723 8.36 1.13 -45.79
C THR A 723 7.51 0.39 -44.74
N ASN A 724 7.45 0.91 -43.51
CA ASN A 724 6.64 0.35 -42.43
C ASN A 724 5.19 0.84 -42.47
N ILE A 725 4.95 2.14 -42.70
CA ILE A 725 3.62 2.75 -42.82
C ILE A 725 2.77 2.05 -43.88
N PHE A 726 3.38 1.65 -45.00
CA PHE A 726 2.69 1.02 -46.12
C PHE A 726 2.03 -0.32 -45.81
N LYS A 727 2.41 -0.98 -44.71
CA LYS A 727 1.85 -2.27 -44.29
C LYS A 727 0.60 -2.13 -43.43
N ILE A 728 0.22 -0.90 -43.06
CA ILE A 728 -0.73 -0.64 -41.97
C ILE A 728 -2.07 -0.19 -42.55
N LYS A 729 -3.15 -0.88 -42.18
CA LYS A 729 -4.51 -0.60 -42.69
C LYS A 729 -5.14 0.64 -42.06
N ASN A 730 -4.93 0.87 -40.76
CA ASN A 730 -5.62 1.91 -39.98
C ASN A 730 -4.66 3.00 -39.49
N LEU A 731 -3.98 3.68 -40.42
CA LEU A 731 -3.00 4.72 -40.09
C LEU A 731 -3.60 5.92 -39.32
N ASN A 732 -2.83 6.44 -38.36
CA ASN A 732 -3.16 7.67 -37.67
C ASN A 732 -2.93 8.89 -38.56
N GLU A 733 -4.02 9.59 -38.90
CA GLU A 733 -4.01 10.72 -39.83
C GLU A 733 -3.07 11.85 -39.38
N TYR A 734 -3.04 12.13 -38.08
CA TYR A 734 -2.23 13.22 -37.54
C TYR A 734 -0.74 12.87 -37.49
N LEU A 735 -0.37 11.62 -37.23
CA LEU A 735 1.02 11.18 -37.35
C LEU A 735 1.50 11.29 -38.80
N VAL A 736 0.68 10.87 -39.76
CA VAL A 736 1.01 11.00 -41.20
C VAL A 736 1.13 12.48 -41.59
N ASN A 737 0.24 13.34 -41.10
CA ASN A 737 0.35 14.78 -41.29
C ASN A 737 1.70 15.32 -40.78
N ASP A 738 2.10 14.96 -39.56
CA ASP A 738 3.36 15.41 -38.95
C ASP A 738 4.57 14.90 -39.77
N ILE A 739 4.61 13.61 -40.11
CA ILE A 739 5.71 12.99 -40.88
C ILE A 739 5.84 13.63 -42.26
N THR A 740 4.73 13.73 -43.02
CA THR A 740 4.75 14.34 -44.36
C THR A 740 5.12 15.83 -44.31
N TYR A 741 4.70 16.53 -43.26
CA TYR A 741 5.07 17.92 -43.03
C TYR A 741 6.58 18.07 -42.79
N TYR A 742 7.18 17.26 -41.90
CA TYR A 742 8.61 17.33 -41.65
C TYR A 742 9.44 16.95 -42.88
N PHE A 743 9.01 15.97 -43.66
CA PHE A 743 9.66 15.61 -44.93
C PHE A 743 9.68 16.80 -45.90
N PHE A 744 8.54 17.47 -46.03
CA PHE A 744 8.37 18.64 -46.88
C PHE A 744 9.23 19.82 -46.42
N GLU A 745 9.18 20.17 -45.13
CA GLU A 745 9.99 21.25 -44.54
C GLU A 745 11.51 21.01 -44.71
N LYS A 746 11.95 19.75 -44.66
CA LYS A 746 13.35 19.36 -44.84
C LYS A 746 13.80 19.27 -46.31
N ASN A 747 12.92 19.56 -47.28
CA ASN A 747 13.20 19.48 -48.72
C ASN A 747 13.80 18.13 -49.16
N ILE A 748 13.30 17.02 -48.59
CA ILE A 748 13.77 15.69 -48.94
C ILE A 748 13.22 15.29 -50.32
N GLU A 749 13.97 14.47 -51.07
CA GLU A 749 13.59 14.03 -52.41
C GLU A 749 12.21 13.35 -52.41
N LYS A 750 11.28 13.89 -53.21
CA LYS A 750 9.91 13.39 -53.34
C LYS A 750 9.84 11.92 -53.79
N ILE A 751 8.78 11.22 -53.35
CA ILE A 751 8.55 9.79 -53.57
C ILE A 751 7.94 9.54 -54.96
N GLU A 752 8.45 8.51 -55.64
CA GLU A 752 7.97 8.05 -56.95
C GLU A 752 6.63 7.31 -56.87
N LYS A 753 5.80 7.44 -57.92
CA LYS A 753 4.52 6.73 -58.04
C LYS A 753 4.64 5.23 -57.78
N THR A 754 5.63 4.59 -58.40
CA THR A 754 5.89 3.14 -58.35
C THR A 754 6.05 2.60 -56.93
N LYS A 755 6.46 3.45 -55.99
CA LYS A 755 6.70 3.05 -54.60
C LYS A 755 5.47 3.19 -53.70
N ILE A 756 4.44 3.95 -54.11
CA ILE A 756 3.43 4.44 -53.15
C ILE A 756 1.97 4.31 -53.60
N VAL A 757 1.71 4.20 -54.91
CA VAL A 757 0.35 4.24 -55.47
C VAL A 757 -0.59 3.19 -54.86
N GLN A 758 -0.14 1.92 -54.76
CA GLN A 758 -0.95 0.82 -54.23
C GLN A 758 -1.38 1.02 -52.77
N VAL A 759 -0.62 1.79 -52.01
CA VAL A 759 -0.90 2.09 -50.61
C VAL A 759 -1.87 3.26 -50.52
N ILE A 760 -1.57 4.36 -51.21
CA ILE A 760 -2.35 5.61 -51.13
C ILE A 760 -3.77 5.43 -51.63
N ASP A 761 -3.99 4.66 -52.69
CA ASP A 761 -5.31 4.52 -53.31
C ASP A 761 -6.37 4.03 -52.32
N ASN A 762 -5.96 3.24 -51.32
CA ASN A 762 -6.81 2.66 -50.28
C ASN A 762 -6.93 3.52 -49.00
N LEU A 763 -6.27 4.68 -48.93
CA LEU A 763 -6.28 5.54 -47.74
C LEU A 763 -7.45 6.53 -47.77
N ASN A 764 -7.80 7.04 -46.58
CA ASN A 764 -8.85 8.04 -46.47
C ASN A 764 -8.44 9.41 -47.06
N LEU A 765 -9.43 10.26 -47.32
CA LEU A 765 -9.25 11.55 -47.97
C LEU A 765 -8.19 12.44 -47.29
N LYS A 766 -8.19 12.49 -45.95
CA LYS A 766 -7.23 13.30 -45.18
C LYS A 766 -5.80 12.84 -45.41
N ILE A 767 -5.56 11.54 -45.26
CA ILE A 767 -4.24 10.96 -45.47
C ILE A 767 -3.78 11.17 -46.92
N LYS A 768 -4.64 10.91 -47.91
CA LYS A 768 -4.34 11.18 -49.33
C LYS A 768 -3.89 12.62 -49.55
N SER A 769 -4.59 13.58 -48.93
CA SER A 769 -4.23 15.01 -49.04
C SER A 769 -2.85 15.35 -48.44
N TYR A 770 -2.41 14.66 -47.39
CA TYR A 770 -1.10 14.88 -46.78
C TYR A 770 0.05 14.37 -47.65
N PHE A 771 -0.17 13.30 -48.41
CA PHE A 771 0.84 12.75 -49.33
C PHE A 771 1.18 13.67 -50.51
N LEU A 772 0.29 14.61 -50.87
CA LEU A 772 0.56 15.62 -51.91
C LEU A 772 1.84 16.44 -51.64
N ARG A 773 2.24 16.57 -50.37
CA ARG A 773 3.47 17.29 -49.97
C ARG A 773 4.74 16.59 -50.43
N ILE A 774 4.70 15.26 -50.58
CA ILE A 774 5.90 14.43 -50.65
C ILE A 774 5.99 13.57 -51.91
N VAL A 775 4.98 13.56 -52.80
CA VAL A 775 5.01 12.80 -54.06
C VAL A 775 5.63 13.61 -55.20
N LYS A 776 6.28 12.91 -56.15
CA LYS A 776 6.85 13.50 -57.37
C LYS A 776 5.75 14.05 -58.29
N GLU A 777 6.14 14.94 -59.20
CA GLU A 777 5.23 15.72 -60.05
C GLU A 777 4.36 14.86 -60.98
N ASP A 778 4.90 13.73 -61.44
CA ASP A 778 4.22 12.73 -62.26
C ASP A 778 2.98 12.14 -61.58
N TYR A 779 3.04 11.87 -60.27
CA TYR A 779 1.89 11.38 -59.49
C TYR A 779 1.10 12.49 -58.79
N PHE A 780 1.73 13.63 -58.50
CA PHE A 780 1.11 14.74 -57.81
C PHE A 780 -0.20 15.17 -58.47
N ASN A 781 -0.20 15.36 -59.80
CA ASN A 781 -1.38 15.82 -60.52
C ASN A 781 -2.51 14.79 -60.47
N GLU A 782 -2.21 13.51 -60.63
CA GLU A 782 -3.18 12.41 -60.54
C GLU A 782 -3.80 12.29 -59.15
N LEU A 783 -2.96 12.27 -58.11
CA LEU A 783 -3.42 12.21 -56.72
C LEU A 783 -4.22 13.46 -56.33
N LYS A 784 -3.83 14.63 -56.83
CA LYS A 784 -4.54 15.89 -56.59
C LYS A 784 -5.95 15.83 -57.19
N GLU A 785 -6.09 15.36 -58.42
CA GLU A 785 -7.40 15.18 -59.06
C GLU A 785 -8.26 14.14 -58.32
N ASP A 786 -7.68 13.02 -57.87
CA ASP A 786 -8.39 12.04 -57.04
C ASP A 786 -8.90 12.67 -55.73
N VAL A 787 -8.04 13.39 -55.01
CA VAL A 787 -8.40 14.12 -53.78
C VAL A 787 -9.52 15.13 -54.06
N LEU A 788 -9.48 15.87 -55.16
CA LEU A 788 -10.52 16.85 -55.51
C LEU A 788 -11.85 16.19 -55.89
N ASN A 789 -11.82 15.06 -56.59
CA ASN A 789 -13.03 14.30 -56.91
C ASN A 789 -13.69 13.75 -55.64
N ILE A 790 -12.92 13.15 -54.75
CA ILE A 790 -13.44 12.66 -53.47
C ILE A 790 -13.95 13.83 -52.60
N LEU A 791 -13.22 14.95 -52.55
CA LEU A 791 -13.64 16.14 -51.80
C LEU A 791 -14.94 16.76 -52.34
N LYS A 792 -15.15 16.69 -53.65
CA LYS A 792 -16.38 17.14 -54.32
C LYS A 792 -17.59 16.30 -53.93
N ASP A 793 -17.41 15.00 -53.75
CA ASP A 793 -18.47 14.07 -53.34
C ASP A 793 -18.70 14.10 -51.82
N LYS A 794 -17.61 14.18 -51.04
CA LYS A 794 -17.61 14.24 -49.58
C LYS A 794 -16.71 15.37 -49.09
N PHE A 795 -17.32 16.53 -48.86
CA PHE A 795 -16.61 17.72 -48.43
C PHE A 795 -16.06 17.55 -47.00
N ASP A 796 -14.76 17.82 -46.84
CA ASP A 796 -14.06 17.87 -45.56
C ASP A 796 -13.32 19.22 -45.45
N LEU A 797 -13.70 20.02 -44.46
CA LEU A 797 -13.19 21.38 -44.29
C LEU A 797 -11.68 21.40 -43.97
N GLU A 798 -11.16 20.42 -43.24
CA GLU A 798 -9.75 20.35 -42.90
C GLU A 798 -8.90 20.05 -44.14
N VAL A 799 -9.37 19.14 -44.99
CA VAL A 799 -8.74 18.83 -46.28
C VAL A 799 -8.75 20.05 -47.19
N TYR A 800 -9.89 20.72 -47.32
CA TYR A 800 -10.01 21.94 -48.13
C TYR A 800 -9.04 23.04 -47.66
N ASN A 801 -8.98 23.27 -46.35
CA ASN A 801 -8.00 24.18 -45.74
C ASN A 801 -6.58 23.79 -46.13
N ASN A 802 -6.20 22.53 -45.94
CA ASN A 802 -4.85 22.05 -46.21
C ASN A 802 -4.45 22.27 -47.67
N LEU A 803 -5.34 21.99 -48.63
CA LEU A 803 -5.08 22.22 -50.06
C LEU A 803 -4.87 23.70 -50.39
N LEU A 804 -5.64 24.61 -49.76
CA LEU A 804 -5.50 26.06 -49.93
C LEU A 804 -4.21 26.60 -49.31
N PHE A 805 -3.90 26.20 -48.07
CA PHE A 805 -2.68 26.61 -47.37
C PHE A 805 -1.42 26.20 -48.13
N GLN A 806 -1.43 25.02 -48.75
CA GLN A 806 -0.33 24.53 -49.57
C GLN A 806 -0.33 25.09 -51.00
N LYS A 807 -1.30 25.96 -51.34
CA LYS A 807 -1.50 26.57 -52.67
C LYS A 807 -1.72 25.54 -53.79
N TYR A 808 -2.25 24.37 -53.47
CA TYR A 808 -2.61 23.35 -54.46
C TYR A 808 -3.88 23.73 -55.22
N ILE A 809 -4.78 24.48 -54.59
CA ILE A 809 -6.00 25.01 -55.20
C ILE A 809 -6.15 26.49 -54.86
N THR A 810 -7.06 27.16 -55.56
CA THR A 810 -7.55 28.49 -55.20
C THR A 810 -8.94 28.39 -54.56
N PRO A 811 -9.38 29.41 -53.80
CA PRO A 811 -10.72 29.46 -53.25
C PRO A 811 -11.79 29.28 -54.34
N ASP A 812 -12.83 28.49 -54.05
CA ASP A 812 -13.88 28.13 -55.01
C ASP A 812 -15.22 28.13 -54.27
N GLU A 813 -16.16 28.91 -54.83
CA GLU A 813 -17.48 29.16 -54.25
C GLU A 813 -18.27 27.87 -53.98
N LYS A 814 -18.04 26.82 -54.79
CA LYS A 814 -18.75 25.55 -54.64
C LYS A 814 -18.43 24.87 -53.31
N TYR A 815 -17.17 24.88 -52.90
CA TYR A 815 -16.73 24.30 -51.63
C TYR A 815 -17.10 25.21 -50.47
N GLU A 816 -16.97 26.52 -50.65
CA GLU A 816 -17.36 27.53 -49.67
C GLU A 816 -18.86 27.45 -49.30
N ASP A 817 -19.73 27.12 -50.26
CA ASP A 817 -21.15 26.89 -49.99
C ASP A 817 -21.42 25.65 -49.11
N CYS A 818 -20.54 24.65 -49.15
CA CYS A 818 -20.59 23.52 -48.21
C CYS A 818 -20.19 23.96 -46.79
N ILE A 819 -19.32 24.96 -46.62
CA ILE A 819 -18.93 25.48 -45.30
C ILE A 819 -20.14 26.08 -44.58
N LEU A 820 -21.00 26.84 -45.28
CA LEU A 820 -22.24 27.39 -44.69
C LEU A 820 -23.15 26.28 -44.18
N LYS A 821 -23.32 25.20 -44.95
CA LYS A 821 -24.11 24.04 -44.53
C LYS A 821 -23.51 23.38 -43.29
N ILE A 822 -22.18 23.21 -43.23
CA ILE A 822 -21.50 22.68 -42.04
C ILE A 822 -21.72 23.58 -40.82
N LEU A 823 -21.66 24.91 -40.99
CA LEU A 823 -21.95 25.85 -39.91
C LEU A 823 -23.40 25.70 -39.45
N ASP A 824 -24.37 25.69 -40.36
CA ASP A 824 -25.77 25.49 -40.00
C ASP A 824 -26.00 24.15 -39.30
N ASP A 825 -25.34 23.08 -39.75
CA ASP A 825 -25.41 21.74 -39.15
C ASP A 825 -24.78 21.67 -37.75
N THR A 826 -23.70 22.39 -37.53
CA THR A 826 -22.99 22.45 -36.24
C THR A 826 -23.72 23.32 -35.24
N PHE A 827 -24.35 24.40 -35.70
CA PHE A 827 -25.02 25.41 -34.89
C PHE A 827 -26.55 25.31 -35.04
N LYS A 828 -27.09 24.08 -34.93
CA LYS A 828 -28.55 23.81 -34.96
C LYS A 828 -29.25 24.04 -33.62
N ASN A 829 -28.53 23.90 -32.50
CA ASN A 829 -29.09 23.99 -31.16
C ASN A 829 -28.09 24.56 -30.14
N GLU A 830 -28.54 24.76 -28.90
CA GLU A 830 -27.75 25.33 -27.82
C GLU A 830 -26.68 24.40 -27.21
N ASP A 831 -26.66 23.10 -27.53
CA ASP A 831 -25.76 22.15 -26.87
C ASP A 831 -24.28 22.47 -27.14
N ILE A 832 -23.98 23.02 -28.32
CA ILE A 832 -22.64 23.45 -28.70
C ILE A 832 -22.10 24.56 -27.77
N LEU A 833 -23.00 25.34 -27.15
CA LEU A 833 -22.62 26.39 -26.23
C LEU A 833 -22.14 25.81 -24.90
N LYS A 834 -22.48 24.57 -24.53
CA LYS A 834 -22.09 23.96 -23.24
C LYS A 834 -20.62 23.52 -23.20
N SER A 835 -19.96 23.40 -24.35
CA SER A 835 -18.56 22.95 -24.44
C SER A 835 -17.56 24.01 -23.94
N SER A 836 -16.63 23.59 -23.08
CA SER A 836 -15.48 24.39 -22.64
C SER A 836 -14.38 24.50 -23.70
N TYR A 837 -14.30 23.55 -24.65
CA TYR A 837 -13.28 23.51 -25.70
C TYR A 837 -13.68 24.28 -26.96
N ASP A 838 -12.69 24.70 -27.75
CA ASP A 838 -12.93 25.38 -29.02
C ASP A 838 -13.35 24.37 -30.10
N ASN A 839 -14.32 24.75 -30.94
CA ASN A 839 -14.88 23.87 -31.94
C ASN A 839 -13.92 23.78 -33.15
N PRO A 840 -13.50 22.58 -33.58
CA PRO A 840 -12.59 22.41 -34.72
C PRO A 840 -13.05 23.09 -36.01
N ILE A 841 -14.36 23.14 -36.27
CA ILE A 841 -14.95 23.78 -37.46
C ILE A 841 -14.72 25.29 -37.42
N ILE A 842 -14.86 25.89 -36.23
CA ILE A 842 -14.59 27.33 -36.03
C ILE A 842 -13.11 27.63 -36.19
N ILE A 843 -12.23 26.78 -35.64
CA ILE A 843 -10.78 26.91 -35.82
C ILE A 843 -10.44 26.87 -37.31
N SER A 844 -10.99 25.90 -38.04
CA SER A 844 -10.77 25.77 -39.49
C SER A 844 -11.33 26.95 -40.29
N LEU A 845 -12.52 27.47 -39.93
CA LEU A 845 -13.09 28.66 -40.55
C LEU A 845 -12.21 29.89 -40.35
N PHE A 846 -11.78 30.15 -39.11
CA PHE A 846 -10.89 31.29 -38.83
C PHE A 846 -9.54 31.14 -39.54
N ASN A 847 -9.01 29.93 -39.67
CA ASN A 847 -7.79 29.69 -40.43
C ASN A 847 -7.92 30.12 -41.91
N LEU A 848 -9.04 29.80 -42.57
CA LEU A 848 -9.31 30.26 -43.95
C LEU A 848 -9.41 31.78 -44.04
N LEU A 849 -10.19 32.37 -43.13
CA LEU A 849 -10.51 33.78 -43.14
C LEU A 849 -9.30 34.66 -42.81
N LEU A 850 -8.51 34.28 -41.82
CA LEU A 850 -7.29 34.98 -41.43
C LEU A 850 -6.16 34.80 -42.46
N GLY A 851 -6.19 33.71 -43.23
CA GLY A 851 -5.26 33.45 -44.32
C GLY A 851 -5.64 34.08 -45.66
N ASN A 852 -6.78 34.79 -45.75
CA ASN A 852 -7.33 35.30 -47.01
C ASN A 852 -7.56 34.23 -48.08
N PHE A 853 -7.86 32.99 -47.65
CA PHE A 853 -8.15 31.85 -48.53
C PHE A 853 -9.64 31.71 -48.82
N VAL A 854 -10.33 32.84 -49.00
CA VAL A 854 -11.77 32.87 -49.30
C VAL A 854 -12.11 33.83 -50.43
N THR A 855 -13.17 33.55 -51.17
CA THR A 855 -13.69 34.44 -52.21
C THR A 855 -14.38 35.67 -51.60
N LYS A 856 -14.34 36.80 -52.30
CA LYS A 856 -15.09 38.01 -51.90
C LYS A 856 -16.60 37.74 -51.79
N LYS A 857 -17.14 36.83 -52.60
CA LYS A 857 -18.55 36.47 -52.59
C LYS A 857 -18.92 35.66 -51.34
N PHE A 858 -18.09 34.71 -50.94
CA PHE A 858 -18.30 33.98 -49.68
C PHE A 858 -18.17 34.89 -48.47
N LEU A 859 -17.20 35.82 -48.45
CA LEU A 859 -17.10 36.84 -47.42
C LEU A 859 -18.40 37.65 -47.30
N ASN A 860 -19.00 38.03 -48.43
CA ASN A 860 -20.30 38.72 -48.45
C ASN A 860 -21.46 37.83 -47.96
N LYS A 861 -21.42 36.50 -48.19
CA LYS A 861 -22.38 35.56 -47.62
C LYS A 861 -22.23 35.49 -46.09
N LEU A 862 -21.01 35.39 -45.58
CA LEU A 862 -20.73 35.37 -44.13
C LEU A 862 -21.16 36.67 -43.43
N LYS A 863 -20.99 37.85 -44.07
CA LYS A 863 -21.55 39.11 -43.55
C LYS A 863 -23.07 39.09 -43.36
N LYS A 864 -23.77 38.27 -44.14
CA LYS A 864 -25.23 38.10 -44.09
C LYS A 864 -25.64 36.88 -43.25
N TYR A 865 -24.67 36.09 -42.77
CA TYR A 865 -24.93 34.89 -41.98
C TYR A 865 -25.37 35.28 -40.57
N LYS A 866 -26.60 34.92 -40.21
CA LYS A 866 -27.28 35.34 -38.96
C LYS A 866 -27.77 34.17 -38.12
N ASN A 867 -27.05 33.05 -38.10
CA ASN A 867 -27.36 31.93 -37.22
C ASN A 867 -27.18 32.35 -35.75
N THR A 868 -28.24 32.24 -34.96
CA THR A 868 -28.29 32.72 -33.57
C THR A 868 -27.34 31.97 -32.64
N PHE A 869 -27.23 30.64 -32.78
CA PHE A 869 -26.34 29.82 -31.96
C PHE A 869 -24.87 30.03 -32.31
N PHE A 870 -24.55 30.22 -33.59
CA PHE A 870 -23.19 30.59 -34.02
C PHE A 870 -22.75 31.93 -33.40
N LEU A 871 -23.59 32.96 -33.50
CA LEU A 871 -23.26 34.27 -32.93
C LEU A 871 -23.11 34.21 -31.40
N ALA A 872 -24.00 33.50 -30.71
CA ALA A 872 -23.88 33.26 -29.27
C ALA A 872 -22.60 32.50 -28.90
N TYR A 873 -22.14 31.58 -29.75
CA TYR A 873 -20.88 30.85 -29.54
C TYR A 873 -19.67 31.79 -29.66
N ILE A 874 -19.61 32.59 -30.72
CA ILE A 874 -18.53 33.58 -30.94
C ILE A 874 -18.46 34.56 -29.77
N GLU A 875 -19.61 35.01 -29.26
CA GLU A 875 -19.68 35.88 -28.09
C GLU A 875 -19.20 35.18 -26.81
N LYS A 876 -19.69 33.97 -26.54
CA LYS A 876 -19.27 33.17 -25.37
C LYS A 876 -17.77 32.91 -25.36
N LYS A 877 -17.16 32.67 -26.52
CA LYS A 877 -15.72 32.46 -26.68
C LYS A 877 -14.90 33.76 -26.74
N GLN A 878 -15.55 34.92 -26.60
CA GLN A 878 -14.92 36.24 -26.69
C GLN A 878 -14.19 36.45 -28.03
N GLN A 879 -14.76 35.94 -29.13
CA GLN A 879 -14.20 36.01 -30.48
C GLN A 879 -14.89 37.07 -31.36
N ASN A 880 -15.76 37.91 -30.80
CA ASN A 880 -16.52 38.94 -31.53
C ASN A 880 -15.63 39.90 -32.32
N ILE A 881 -14.53 40.35 -31.70
CA ILE A 881 -13.59 41.31 -32.31
C ILE A 881 -12.85 40.65 -33.48
N LEU A 882 -12.43 39.40 -33.30
CA LEU A 882 -11.79 38.62 -34.37
C LEU A 882 -12.77 38.35 -35.52
N TRP A 883 -14.04 38.07 -35.21
CA TRP A 883 -15.11 37.88 -36.20
C TRP A 883 -15.39 39.17 -37.00
N GLU A 884 -15.44 40.31 -36.32
CA GLU A 884 -15.59 41.62 -36.98
C GLU A 884 -14.41 41.92 -37.93
N TYR A 885 -13.18 41.63 -37.47
CA TYR A 885 -11.97 41.81 -38.26
C TYR A 885 -11.97 40.97 -39.53
N VAL A 886 -12.23 39.67 -39.42
CA VAL A 886 -12.16 38.78 -40.58
C VAL A 886 -13.18 39.12 -41.65
N LEU A 887 -14.34 39.69 -41.27
CA LEU A 887 -15.35 40.14 -42.24
C LEU A 887 -14.98 41.48 -42.90
N ASN A 888 -14.22 42.36 -42.23
CA ASN A 888 -13.98 43.72 -42.69
C ASN A 888 -12.50 44.14 -42.61
N GLN A 889 -11.57 43.29 -43.08
CA GLN A 889 -10.13 43.51 -42.93
C GLN A 889 -9.60 44.85 -43.47
N ASP A 890 -10.22 45.42 -44.50
CA ASP A 890 -9.77 46.65 -45.17
C ASP A 890 -10.09 47.91 -44.36
N ASN A 891 -11.19 47.89 -43.59
CA ASN A 891 -11.73 49.06 -42.87
C ASN A 891 -11.88 48.80 -41.36
N PHE A 892 -11.16 47.82 -40.81
CA PHE A 892 -11.28 47.44 -39.41
C PHE A 892 -10.56 48.44 -38.48
N ASP A 893 -11.21 48.80 -37.38
CA ASP A 893 -10.62 49.62 -36.32
C ASP A 893 -9.71 48.80 -35.40
N PHE A 894 -8.40 48.85 -35.66
CA PHE A 894 -7.39 48.12 -34.89
C PHE A 894 -7.26 48.55 -33.43
N SER A 895 -7.86 49.67 -32.99
CA SER A 895 -7.88 50.04 -31.57
C SER A 895 -8.68 49.06 -30.70
N LYS A 896 -9.56 48.27 -31.31
CA LYS A 896 -10.34 47.22 -30.63
C LYS A 896 -9.52 45.97 -30.30
N PHE A 897 -8.37 45.75 -30.94
CA PHE A 897 -7.56 44.54 -30.69
C PHE A 897 -6.92 44.57 -29.30
N THR A 898 -6.87 43.39 -28.68
CA THR A 898 -6.14 43.14 -27.44
C THR A 898 -5.17 41.96 -27.62
N ASN A 899 -4.43 41.64 -26.56
CA ASN A 899 -3.57 40.45 -26.52
C ASN A 899 -4.34 39.13 -26.80
N LYS A 900 -5.67 39.11 -26.58
CA LYS A 900 -6.50 37.93 -26.81
C LYS A 900 -6.66 37.59 -28.29
N GLU A 901 -6.68 38.57 -29.18
CA GLU A 901 -6.87 38.36 -30.63
C GLU A 901 -5.57 37.90 -31.29
N LEU A 902 -4.43 38.46 -30.87
CA LEU A 902 -3.11 38.16 -31.46
C LEU A 902 -2.76 36.66 -31.40
N LYS A 903 -3.26 35.93 -30.39
CA LYS A 903 -3.01 34.49 -30.22
C LYS A 903 -3.58 33.63 -31.36
N PHE A 904 -4.52 34.14 -32.16
CA PHE A 904 -5.18 33.40 -33.24
C PHE A 904 -4.50 33.58 -34.60
N PHE A 905 -3.62 34.57 -34.76
CA PHE A 905 -2.93 34.80 -36.02
C PHE A 905 -1.76 33.83 -36.20
N THR A 906 -1.55 33.39 -37.43
CA THR A 906 -0.34 32.65 -37.83
C THR A 906 0.86 33.59 -37.86
N LYS A 907 2.09 33.05 -37.94
CA LYS A 907 3.30 33.85 -38.12
C LYS A 907 3.17 34.81 -39.33
N TYR A 908 2.66 34.29 -40.45
CA TYR A 908 2.38 35.09 -41.64
C TYR A 908 1.30 36.15 -41.39
N GLY A 909 0.18 35.77 -40.73
CA GLY A 909 -0.88 36.72 -40.40
C GLY A 909 -0.41 37.88 -39.51
N ILE A 910 0.48 37.61 -38.53
CA ILE A 910 1.11 38.67 -37.72
C ILE A 910 2.01 39.55 -38.59
N LYS A 911 2.79 38.99 -39.52
CA LYS A 911 3.60 39.80 -40.46
C LYS A 911 2.72 40.71 -41.32
N GLU A 912 1.63 40.19 -41.89
CA GLU A 912 0.69 40.99 -42.69
C GLU A 912 0.00 42.08 -41.85
N LEU A 913 -0.34 41.80 -40.59
CA LEU A 913 -0.83 42.80 -39.65
C LEU A 913 0.20 43.92 -39.43
N LEU A 914 1.47 43.58 -39.20
CA LEU A 914 2.54 44.54 -38.97
C LEU A 914 2.84 45.40 -40.22
N LYS A 915 2.63 44.86 -41.43
CA LYS A 915 2.75 45.61 -42.70
C LYS A 915 1.69 46.70 -42.89
N LYS A 916 0.59 46.70 -42.14
CA LYS A 916 -0.47 47.72 -42.24
C LYS A 916 -0.09 49.08 -41.61
N GLU A 917 1.13 49.23 -41.10
CA GLU A 917 1.69 50.48 -40.54
C GLU A 917 0.82 51.18 -39.47
N ASN A 918 0.06 50.40 -38.68
CA ASN A 918 -0.79 50.94 -37.62
C ASN A 918 -0.06 51.01 -36.27
N LYS A 919 0.17 52.22 -35.74
CA LYS A 919 0.91 52.46 -34.49
C LYS A 919 0.35 51.73 -33.26
N ASN A 920 -0.98 51.65 -33.13
CA ASN A 920 -1.62 50.97 -31.98
C ASN A 920 -1.39 49.45 -32.05
N LEU A 921 -1.48 48.88 -33.25
CA LEU A 921 -1.25 47.46 -33.49
C LEU A 921 0.22 47.07 -33.27
N SER A 922 1.18 47.86 -33.79
CA SER A 922 2.61 47.61 -33.57
C SER A 922 2.97 47.66 -32.09
N ARG A 923 2.39 48.60 -31.33
CA ARG A 923 2.55 48.70 -29.88
C ARG A 923 1.97 47.48 -29.16
N LEU A 924 0.76 47.06 -29.52
CA LEU A 924 0.10 45.89 -28.93
C LEU A 924 0.90 44.60 -29.17
N VAL A 925 1.42 44.38 -30.40
CA VAL A 925 2.24 43.20 -30.71
C VAL A 925 3.53 43.21 -29.89
N LYS A 926 4.18 44.37 -29.72
CA LYS A 926 5.36 44.50 -28.86
C LYS A 926 5.05 44.16 -27.40
N GLU A 927 4.00 44.75 -26.83
CA GLU A 927 3.54 44.46 -25.47
C GLU A 927 3.18 42.98 -25.27
N TYR A 928 2.63 42.33 -26.30
CA TYR A 928 2.36 40.89 -26.27
C TYR A 928 3.63 40.04 -26.27
N VAL A 929 4.63 40.40 -27.08
CA VAL A 929 5.94 39.72 -27.13
C VAL A 929 6.67 39.83 -25.79
N ASP A 930 6.56 40.97 -25.10
CA ASP A 930 7.19 41.23 -23.80
C ASP A 930 6.41 40.58 -22.61
N SER A 931 5.30 39.88 -22.87
CA SER A 931 4.50 39.24 -21.82
C SER A 931 5.14 37.96 -21.26
N LYS A 932 4.66 37.44 -20.11
CA LYS A 932 5.25 36.23 -19.46
C LYS A 932 5.16 34.94 -20.28
N LEU A 933 4.22 34.84 -21.23
CA LEU A 933 3.95 33.62 -22.03
C LEU A 933 3.52 34.01 -23.47
N PRO A 934 4.40 34.62 -24.27
CA PRO A 934 4.08 35.00 -25.63
C PRO A 934 4.05 33.75 -26.52
N LYS A 935 3.18 33.76 -27.53
CA LYS A 935 3.10 32.65 -28.48
C LYS A 935 4.30 32.71 -29.44
N GLU A 936 5.06 31.63 -29.57
CA GLU A 936 6.34 31.58 -30.32
C GLU A 936 6.22 32.10 -31.76
N ASN A 937 5.10 31.84 -32.44
CA ASN A 937 4.83 32.31 -33.78
C ASN A 937 4.70 33.85 -33.87
N VAL A 938 4.15 34.50 -32.84
CA VAL A 938 4.05 35.98 -32.77
C VAL A 938 5.42 36.57 -32.52
N VAL A 939 6.21 35.97 -31.62
CA VAL A 939 7.59 36.36 -31.33
C VAL A 939 8.46 36.29 -32.59
N LYS A 940 8.46 35.14 -33.28
CA LYS A 940 9.21 34.96 -34.53
C LYS A 940 8.79 35.95 -35.61
N ALA A 941 7.48 36.18 -35.79
CA ALA A 941 6.98 37.13 -36.79
C ALA A 941 7.43 38.57 -36.50
N TYR A 942 7.37 38.98 -35.23
CA TYR A 942 7.77 40.32 -34.80
C TYR A 942 9.27 40.56 -35.02
N PHE A 943 10.14 39.63 -34.61
CA PHE A 943 11.59 39.77 -34.81
C PHE A 943 11.99 39.72 -36.28
N GLU A 944 11.35 38.88 -37.09
CA GLU A 944 11.60 38.87 -38.53
C GLU A 944 11.16 40.18 -39.20
N HIS A 945 10.01 40.74 -38.83
CA HIS A 945 9.56 42.03 -39.35
C HIS A 945 10.48 43.18 -38.93
N ILE A 946 11.01 43.16 -37.71
CA ILE A 946 12.01 44.14 -37.26
C ILE A 946 13.32 43.98 -38.02
N ASN A 947 13.82 42.76 -38.21
CA ASN A 947 15.06 42.51 -38.94
C ASN A 947 14.94 42.87 -40.43
N GLU A 948 13.75 42.71 -41.02
CA GLU A 948 13.46 43.13 -42.41
C GLU A 948 13.46 44.67 -42.55
N ASN A 949 13.15 45.42 -41.49
CA ASN A 949 12.99 46.88 -41.51
C ASN A 949 14.10 47.67 -40.78
N ASN A 950 14.98 47.02 -40.01
CA ASN A 950 16.12 47.62 -39.35
C ASN A 950 17.41 46.89 -39.73
N VAL A 951 18.17 47.48 -40.66
CA VAL A 951 19.49 46.97 -41.10
C VAL A 951 20.60 47.26 -40.07
N GLU A 952 20.34 48.08 -39.04
CA GLU A 952 21.41 48.66 -38.20
C GLU A 952 21.58 48.10 -36.78
N ASN A 953 20.77 47.18 -36.27
CA ASN A 953 21.05 46.59 -34.95
C ASN A 953 20.76 45.09 -34.91
N LYS A 954 21.84 44.32 -34.83
CA LYS A 954 21.85 42.88 -34.59
C LYS A 954 21.87 42.57 -33.11
#